data_AF-A0A7X7BXS4-F1
#
_entry.id   AF-A0A7X7BXS4-F1
#
_cell.length_a   1.000
_cell.length_b   1.000
_cell.length_c   1.000
_cell.angle_alpha   90.00
_cell.angle_beta   90.00
_cell.angle_gamma   90.00
#
_symmetry.space_group_name_H-M   'P 1'
#
loop_
_entity.id
_entity.type
_entity.pdbx_description
1 polymer ?
#
loop_
_entity_poly.entity_id
_entity_poly.type
_entity_poly.pdbx_seq_one_letter_code
_entity_poly.pdbx_strand_id
1 'polypeptide(L)'
;MIKKALYLSLFLISFLPFEAQSQTISQIFQTTADSVASYFGRRTAWEDSILIEHFYIRKNGPAEVHFNEFISDQPLRKVDIDSIYSVVKANFPSKYKSYVNNIAIYSNSNKIEKLISKAIKADSYSDGRVEVGKSSEPDVSKHARKRDSYPLVTNISKARHPLKGLQGRNIALWQSHGYYYEQTMERWEWQRSRFFTVVEDSFTQSFVLPFLVPMLENAGATVLLPRERDVQRNMLIVDNDSHNHHLYSEKNNHHSWQNAPGKGFSYKDVLLYGENPFEMGTARAVSCTKDIEHLSSAFWYAQVPQAGEYAVYVSYPKLSNAYNKAQYEVVHNGGITRFEVNQQMSPSTWVYLGSFGFNPTKKEQGVHLNNYGSEGKAVGADAVRFGAGMGNVARNPATIDENGEPIKRDYEVEPELSGMPRFYEGSRYYLQFAGMPDSVYSQFKNQNDYKDDFTSRANWVNALIGSSKRLPGREGYNVPLDMALGFHSDAGESYADSTVGTLAIYTEISEKANQYKYKGNRIIARELCDIVQSQVVSDIKASFEPNWSRRELWDREYYESRAPEVPTMLLELLSHQSFSDMRLGNDPSFKFVVSRAVYKGILKYLAYINNEDYVVQPLPVKDFAAELDGNFAKLSWQPRQDTLESSAAPKGYIVYTFERDPNTVGNVLTEPTNGIDGFDNGKYLENNAISIQIEPGKIYSFKITAVNDGGESMESEILSVGISKCEGAPTLLIVNNFSRVAAGASFLTSDSTRAGFMDEVDAGVAYHREIAMVGKMTEFDRSMPWVDDDNPGFGASSFEYEGQIFAGNSFDYPLIHGSAIMKAGYSFCSVSSSALANIDMNKYPVADIICGKQIRTISGSYPQVRFEVFPESLMTALRAYTSQGGNLLISGANIASDSHHFIYEFTPDSAYKVDVLDKEIQFAKDVLKFSYLNYDATSSGLVKSLPNQFDLQKDSYYDFYTTPNKFVYCVEAADGLAPAGKNAASIYSYADSKISAGVAYKGKDYSCVSLGFPIETLKSQKQIDHIISSLLDFLLP
;
A
#
# COMPACT_ATOMS: atom_id res chain seq x y z
N MET A 1 41.03 29.45 -33.47
CA MET A 1 41.63 28.85 -34.68
C MET A 1 40.60 27.91 -35.30
N ILE A 2 39.73 28.38 -36.21
CA ILE A 2 39.84 28.25 -37.68
C ILE A 2 40.13 26.79 -38.08
N LYS A 3 39.09 25.99 -38.33
CA LYS A 3 38.45 25.67 -39.64
C LYS A 3 39.34 24.91 -40.63
N LYS A 4 38.82 23.78 -41.12
CA LYS A 4 38.59 23.38 -42.54
C LYS A 4 38.50 21.84 -42.63
N ALA A 5 37.79 21.18 -43.54
CA ALA A 5 36.77 21.45 -44.58
C ALA A 5 36.61 20.08 -45.32
N LEU A 6 35.46 19.67 -45.84
CA LEU A 6 34.97 19.92 -47.22
C LEU A 6 33.56 19.27 -47.28
N TYR A 7 32.45 19.97 -47.49
CA TYR A 7 31.91 20.64 -48.70
C TYR A 7 31.42 19.73 -49.84
N LEU A 8 30.09 19.57 -49.85
CA LEU A 8 29.23 19.50 -51.04
C LEU A 8 29.45 20.72 -51.95
N SER A 9 29.39 20.47 -53.25
CA SER A 9 29.22 21.44 -54.34
C SER A 9 28.52 20.65 -55.47
N LEU A 10 27.65 21.17 -56.33
CA LEU A 10 27.11 22.48 -56.66
C LEU A 10 26.01 22.16 -57.70
N PHE A 11 24.85 22.80 -57.68
CA PHE A 11 24.21 23.32 -58.90
C PHE A 11 23.07 24.27 -58.52
N LEU A 12 23.24 25.53 -58.90
CA LEU A 12 22.30 26.62 -58.75
C LEU A 12 22.03 27.11 -60.17
N ILE A 13 20.79 26.95 -60.65
CA ILE A 13 20.27 27.64 -61.84
C ILE A 13 18.99 28.37 -61.43
N SER A 14 18.92 29.61 -61.90
CA SER A 14 18.04 30.75 -61.64
C SER A 14 16.52 30.53 -61.75
N PHE A 15 15.77 31.29 -60.93
CA PHE A 15 14.31 31.31 -60.81
C PHE A 15 13.57 32.09 -61.94
N LEU A 16 12.41 31.55 -62.34
CA LEU A 16 11.16 32.29 -62.58
C LEU A 16 10.07 31.62 -61.72
N PRO A 17 9.12 32.36 -61.13
CA PRO A 17 8.23 31.84 -60.11
C PRO A 17 7.12 31.02 -60.78
N PHE A 18 7.22 29.70 -60.66
CA PHE A 18 6.04 28.86 -60.59
C PHE A 18 5.94 28.42 -59.14
N GLU A 19 5.09 29.08 -58.36
CA GLU A 19 4.56 28.49 -57.13
C GLU A 19 3.69 27.29 -57.53
N ALA A 20 4.32 26.16 -57.80
CA ALA A 20 3.72 24.89 -57.48
C ALA A 20 4.21 24.56 -56.07
N GLN A 21 3.46 24.95 -55.04
CA GLN A 21 3.63 24.39 -53.71
C GLN A 21 3.57 22.85 -53.85
N SER A 22 4.73 22.19 -53.79
CA SER A 22 4.78 20.75 -53.62
C SER A 22 4.20 20.45 -52.25
N GLN A 23 2.91 20.10 -52.19
CA GLN A 23 2.26 19.71 -50.94
C GLN A 23 3.08 18.62 -50.24
N THR A 24 3.34 18.79 -48.95
CA THR A 24 3.98 17.76 -48.13
C THR A 24 3.07 16.53 -48.02
N ILE A 25 3.62 15.36 -47.70
CA ILE A 25 2.79 14.16 -47.47
C ILE A 25 1.73 14.41 -46.40
N SER A 26 2.10 15.08 -45.31
CA SER A 26 1.16 15.49 -44.26
C SER A 26 0.01 16.34 -44.81
N GLN A 27 0.29 17.32 -45.68
CA GLN A 27 -0.75 18.15 -46.30
C GLN A 27 -1.66 17.34 -47.24
N ILE A 28 -1.09 16.42 -48.04
CA ILE A 28 -1.85 15.60 -48.98
C ILE A 28 -2.83 14.66 -48.23
N PHE A 29 -2.40 14.16 -47.07
CA PHE A 29 -3.15 13.20 -46.26
C PHE A 29 -3.88 13.83 -45.06
N GLN A 30 -3.92 15.15 -44.94
CA GLN A 30 -4.47 15.85 -43.76
C GLN A 30 -5.89 15.39 -43.45
N THR A 31 -6.80 15.39 -44.43
CA THR A 31 -8.19 14.93 -44.24
C THR A 31 -8.26 13.47 -43.81
N THR A 32 -7.35 12.62 -44.30
CA THR A 32 -7.25 11.22 -43.87
C THR A 32 -6.86 11.14 -42.39
N ALA A 33 -5.86 11.92 -41.99
CA ALA A 33 -5.35 11.95 -40.62
C ALA A 33 -6.37 12.53 -39.64
N ASP A 34 -7.03 13.65 -39.98
CA ASP A 34 -8.10 14.28 -39.19
C ASP A 34 -9.28 13.33 -38.97
N SER A 35 -9.61 12.52 -39.99
CA SER A 35 -10.69 11.54 -39.90
C SER A 35 -10.33 10.38 -38.96
N VAL A 36 -9.05 9.97 -38.93
CA VAL A 36 -8.55 8.99 -37.96
C VAL A 36 -8.50 9.60 -36.55
N ALA A 37 -8.06 10.84 -36.39
CA ALA A 37 -8.11 11.55 -35.11
C ALA A 37 -9.54 11.62 -34.56
N SER A 38 -10.52 11.96 -35.42
CA SER A 38 -11.94 12.01 -35.06
C SER A 38 -12.54 10.66 -34.65
N TYR A 39 -11.93 9.54 -35.06
CA TYR A 39 -12.31 8.20 -34.59
C TYR A 39 -11.88 7.99 -33.13
N PHE A 40 -10.67 8.44 -32.77
CA PHE A 40 -10.12 8.32 -31.41
C PHE A 40 -10.62 9.37 -30.44
N GLY A 41 -10.88 10.61 -30.89
CA GLY A 41 -11.36 11.71 -30.04
C GLY A 41 -12.73 11.48 -29.37
N ARG A 42 -13.40 10.36 -29.65
CA ARG A 42 -14.60 9.90 -28.92
C ARG A 42 -14.29 8.96 -27.75
N ARG A 43 -13.03 8.55 -27.59
CA ARG A 43 -12.57 7.50 -26.65
C ARG A 43 -11.44 7.97 -25.73
N THR A 44 -10.67 8.98 -26.13
CA THR A 44 -9.55 9.55 -25.36
C THR A 44 -9.62 11.07 -25.34
N ALA A 45 -9.25 11.68 -24.21
CA ALA A 45 -9.19 13.13 -24.02
C ALA A 45 -7.84 13.68 -24.53
N TRP A 46 -7.68 13.78 -25.85
CA TRP A 46 -6.40 14.12 -26.49
C TRP A 46 -6.42 15.49 -27.17
N GLU A 47 -5.30 16.21 -27.05
CA GLU A 47 -5.05 17.51 -27.71
C GLU A 47 -4.06 17.42 -28.88
N ASP A 48 -3.30 16.33 -29.01
CA ASP A 48 -2.26 16.17 -30.04
C ASP A 48 -2.78 15.72 -31.42
N SER A 49 -2.09 16.14 -32.48
CA SER A 49 -2.50 15.90 -33.88
C SER A 49 -2.00 14.54 -34.40
N ILE A 50 -2.91 13.67 -34.85
CA ILE A 50 -2.54 12.49 -35.66
C ILE A 50 -2.09 12.98 -37.04
N LEU A 51 -0.90 12.57 -37.47
CA LEU A 51 -0.30 12.96 -38.75
C LEU A 51 0.13 11.73 -39.54
N ILE A 52 0.15 11.86 -40.87
CA ILE A 52 0.82 10.90 -41.77
C ILE A 52 2.14 11.52 -42.19
N GLU A 53 3.24 10.99 -41.64
CA GLU A 53 4.59 11.51 -41.84
C GLU A 53 5.21 11.00 -43.14
N HIS A 54 4.96 9.73 -43.47
CA HIS A 54 5.53 9.10 -44.65
C HIS A 54 4.51 8.26 -45.43
N PHE A 55 4.70 8.26 -46.76
CA PHE A 55 3.95 7.40 -47.67
C PHE A 55 4.90 6.78 -48.68
N TYR A 56 4.96 5.44 -48.72
CA TYR A 56 5.85 4.71 -49.63
C TYR A 56 5.07 3.84 -50.61
N ILE A 57 5.48 3.87 -51.88
CA ILE A 57 4.96 2.96 -52.91
C ILE A 57 5.99 1.85 -53.13
N ARG A 58 5.64 0.61 -52.78
CA ARG A 58 6.48 -0.56 -52.99
C ARG A 58 6.28 -1.10 -54.42
N LYS A 59 7.37 -1.44 -55.12
CA LYS A 59 7.33 -1.97 -56.50
C LYS A 59 6.53 -3.28 -56.63
N ASN A 60 6.56 -4.13 -55.59
CA ASN A 60 5.91 -5.45 -55.53
C ASN A 60 5.21 -5.70 -54.17
N GLY A 61 4.58 -4.68 -53.57
CA GLY A 61 3.98 -4.78 -52.23
C GLY A 61 2.89 -3.75 -52.00
N PRO A 62 2.27 -3.73 -50.80
CA PRO A 62 1.30 -2.71 -50.45
C PRO A 62 1.95 -1.32 -50.43
N ALA A 63 1.16 -0.29 -50.71
CA ALA A 63 1.57 1.07 -50.38
C ALA A 63 1.53 1.25 -48.86
N GLU A 64 2.55 1.88 -48.29
CA GLU A 64 2.71 2.01 -46.86
C GLU A 64 2.32 3.42 -46.42
N VAL A 65 1.41 3.51 -45.46
CA VAL A 65 0.98 4.75 -44.82
C VAL A 65 1.54 4.75 -43.40
N HIS A 66 2.48 5.66 -43.12
CA HIS A 66 3.14 5.75 -41.82
C HIS A 66 2.59 6.95 -41.07
N PHE A 67 1.85 6.67 -40.01
CA PHE A 67 1.41 7.67 -39.04
C PHE A 67 2.52 7.93 -38.01
N ASN A 68 2.43 9.10 -37.36
CA ASN A 68 3.15 9.32 -36.11
C ASN A 68 2.70 8.33 -35.01
N GLU A 69 3.35 8.37 -33.87
CA GLU A 69 3.27 7.40 -32.78
C GLU A 69 1.90 7.30 -32.09
N PHE A 70 1.03 8.31 -32.22
CA PHE A 70 -0.23 8.35 -31.48
C PHE A 70 -1.15 7.16 -31.74
N ILE A 71 -1.17 6.59 -32.94
CA ILE A 71 -1.95 5.36 -33.18
C ILE A 71 -1.37 4.18 -32.38
N SER A 72 -0.05 4.10 -32.23
CA SER A 72 0.62 3.04 -31.48
C SER A 72 0.44 3.14 -29.96
N ASP A 73 0.26 4.37 -29.48
CA ASP A 73 0.01 4.70 -28.07
C ASP A 73 -1.43 4.34 -27.63
N GLN A 74 -2.31 3.96 -28.56
CA GLN A 74 -3.68 3.54 -28.27
C GLN A 74 -3.78 2.05 -27.87
N PRO A 75 -4.73 1.66 -26.99
CA PRO A 75 -5.01 0.26 -26.69
C PRO A 75 -5.77 -0.42 -27.85
N LEU A 76 -5.09 -0.62 -28.99
CA LEU A 76 -5.73 -1.11 -30.21
C LEU A 76 -6.34 -2.51 -30.03
N ARG A 77 -7.55 -2.66 -30.55
CA ARG A 77 -8.30 -3.91 -30.67
C ARG A 77 -8.56 -4.22 -32.13
N LYS A 78 -9.04 -5.45 -32.41
CA LYS A 78 -9.32 -5.87 -33.79
C LYS A 78 -10.30 -4.95 -34.51
N VAL A 79 -11.35 -4.50 -33.82
CA VAL A 79 -12.34 -3.55 -34.35
C VAL A 79 -11.74 -2.19 -34.71
N ASP A 80 -10.71 -1.75 -33.98
CA ASP A 80 -10.04 -0.48 -34.21
C ASP A 80 -9.23 -0.52 -35.48
N ILE A 81 -8.50 -1.61 -35.71
CA ILE A 81 -7.77 -1.83 -36.95
C ILE A 81 -8.71 -1.77 -38.15
N ASP A 82 -9.81 -2.52 -38.11
CA ASP A 82 -10.77 -2.57 -39.22
C ASP A 82 -11.41 -1.19 -39.47
N SER A 83 -11.66 -0.43 -38.39
CA SER A 83 -12.16 0.95 -38.47
C SER A 83 -11.14 1.90 -39.07
N ILE A 84 -9.88 1.87 -38.62
CA ILE A 84 -8.80 2.71 -39.14
C ILE A 84 -8.57 2.44 -40.63
N TYR A 85 -8.47 1.18 -41.05
CA TYR A 85 -8.36 0.83 -42.46
C TYR A 85 -9.55 1.36 -43.27
N SER A 86 -10.77 1.27 -42.73
CA SER A 86 -11.97 1.77 -43.40
C SER A 86 -11.96 3.30 -43.54
N VAL A 87 -11.61 4.03 -42.48
CA VAL A 87 -11.49 5.49 -42.46
C VAL A 87 -10.40 5.97 -43.43
N VAL A 88 -9.24 5.30 -43.43
CA VAL A 88 -8.12 5.62 -44.33
C VAL A 88 -8.52 5.38 -45.78
N LYS A 89 -9.19 4.27 -46.10
CA LYS A 89 -9.64 3.97 -47.47
C LYS A 89 -10.70 4.97 -47.97
N ALA A 90 -11.64 5.33 -47.11
CA ALA A 90 -12.70 6.29 -47.42
C ALA A 90 -12.11 7.67 -47.75
N ASN A 91 -11.14 8.11 -46.95
CA ASN A 91 -10.52 9.43 -47.06
C ASN A 91 -9.18 9.42 -47.82
N PHE A 92 -8.89 8.37 -48.59
CA PHE A 92 -7.61 8.23 -49.29
C PHE A 92 -7.47 9.28 -50.41
N PRO A 93 -6.34 10.01 -50.51
CA PRO A 93 -6.17 11.10 -51.47
C PRO A 93 -6.37 10.64 -52.92
N SER A 94 -7.11 11.44 -53.71
CA SER A 94 -7.39 11.15 -55.12
C SER A 94 -6.13 10.88 -55.96
N LYS A 95 -5.03 11.58 -55.63
CA LYS A 95 -3.71 11.42 -56.27
C LYS A 95 -3.15 9.99 -56.16
N TYR A 96 -3.52 9.25 -55.13
CA TYR A 96 -2.99 7.90 -54.84
C TYR A 96 -4.08 6.81 -54.85
N LYS A 97 -5.27 7.12 -55.39
CA LYS A 97 -6.45 6.23 -55.29
C LYS A 97 -6.23 4.83 -55.88
N SER A 98 -5.33 4.68 -56.85
CA SER A 98 -4.97 3.36 -57.43
C SER A 98 -4.36 2.38 -56.42
N TYR A 99 -3.80 2.87 -55.32
CA TYR A 99 -3.15 2.05 -54.29
C TYR A 99 -4.08 1.69 -53.11
N VAL A 100 -5.26 2.31 -53.00
CA VAL A 100 -6.13 2.26 -51.80
C VAL A 100 -6.56 0.85 -51.38
N ASN A 101 -6.67 -0.08 -52.34
CA ASN A 101 -7.10 -1.46 -52.08
C ASN A 101 -5.97 -2.37 -51.61
N ASN A 102 -4.71 -1.91 -51.68
CA ASN A 102 -3.52 -2.66 -51.24
C ASN A 102 -2.60 -1.73 -50.43
N ILE A 103 -3.03 -1.39 -49.22
CA ILE A 103 -2.29 -0.56 -48.27
C ILE A 103 -1.88 -1.34 -47.03
N ALA A 104 -0.77 -0.94 -46.40
CA ALA A 104 -0.36 -1.34 -45.07
C ALA A 104 -0.16 -0.09 -44.22
N ILE A 105 -0.70 -0.10 -43.00
CA ILE A 105 -0.65 1.04 -42.09
C ILE A 105 0.37 0.78 -40.98
N TYR A 106 1.22 1.77 -40.73
CA TYR A 106 2.27 1.74 -39.73
C TYR A 106 2.14 2.92 -38.77
N SER A 107 2.56 2.71 -37.52
CA SER A 107 2.74 3.75 -36.51
C SER A 107 3.87 3.32 -35.57
N ASN A 108 4.77 4.25 -35.24
CA ASN A 108 5.99 3.99 -34.47
C ASN A 108 6.76 2.75 -34.99
N SER A 109 7.06 2.74 -36.30
CA SER A 109 7.75 1.64 -37.02
C SER A 109 7.06 0.26 -36.99
N ASN A 110 5.91 0.13 -36.35
CA ASN A 110 5.16 -1.11 -36.25
C ASN A 110 3.97 -1.10 -37.19
N LYS A 111 3.72 -2.23 -37.85
CA LYS A 111 2.45 -2.46 -38.53
C LYS A 111 1.34 -2.47 -37.46
N ILE A 112 0.27 -1.71 -37.63
CA ILE A 112 -0.72 -1.50 -36.56
C ILE A 112 -1.38 -2.80 -36.07
N GLU A 113 -1.45 -3.84 -36.90
CA GLU A 113 -1.96 -5.16 -36.52
C GLU A 113 -1.08 -5.90 -35.51
N LYS A 114 0.20 -5.56 -35.40
CA LYS A 114 1.12 -6.13 -34.39
C LYS A 114 0.82 -5.58 -32.99
N LEU A 115 0.19 -4.41 -32.90
CA LEU A 115 -0.06 -3.69 -31.65
C LEU A 115 -1.39 -4.06 -30.98
N ILE A 116 -2.16 -4.98 -31.58
CA ILE A 116 -3.38 -5.50 -30.99
C ILE A 116 -3.01 -6.34 -29.76
N SER A 117 -3.65 -6.06 -28.62
CA SER A 117 -3.57 -6.95 -27.45
C SER A 117 -4.03 -8.36 -27.84
N LYS A 118 -3.19 -9.34 -27.55
CA LYS A 118 -3.50 -10.75 -27.83
C LYS A 118 -4.11 -11.47 -26.64
N ALA A 119 -4.10 -10.86 -25.46
CA ALA A 119 -4.65 -11.44 -24.24
C ALA A 119 -6.12 -11.04 -24.01
N ILE A 120 -6.46 -9.76 -24.19
CA ILE A 120 -7.77 -9.22 -23.80
C ILE A 120 -8.85 -9.69 -24.80
N LYS A 121 -9.91 -10.31 -24.29
CA LYS A 121 -11.04 -10.76 -25.14
C LYS A 121 -11.80 -9.57 -25.71
N ALA A 122 -12.19 -9.63 -26.98
CA ALA A 122 -12.83 -8.50 -27.68
C ALA A 122 -14.12 -7.98 -27.00
N ASP A 123 -14.89 -8.86 -26.34
CA ASP A 123 -16.20 -8.52 -25.75
C ASP A 123 -16.10 -7.91 -24.34
N SER A 124 -14.89 -7.90 -23.74
CA SER A 124 -14.65 -7.56 -22.34
C SER A 124 -14.77 -6.05 -22.02
N TYR A 125 -15.04 -5.22 -23.02
CA TYR A 125 -15.29 -3.79 -22.82
C TYR A 125 -16.77 -3.44 -22.68
N SER A 126 -17.67 -4.37 -23.01
CA SER A 126 -19.11 -4.08 -22.99
C SER A 126 -19.72 -4.07 -21.58
N ASP A 127 -19.10 -4.77 -20.62
CA ASP A 127 -19.56 -4.89 -19.23
C ASP A 127 -18.58 -4.32 -18.20
N GLY A 128 -17.48 -3.68 -18.63
CA GLY A 128 -16.46 -3.10 -17.76
C GLY A 128 -15.53 -4.10 -17.07
N ARG A 129 -15.38 -5.33 -17.58
CA ARG A 129 -14.53 -6.36 -16.98
C ARG A 129 -13.35 -6.74 -17.87
N VAL A 130 -12.13 -6.66 -17.37
CA VAL A 130 -10.94 -7.12 -18.12
C VAL A 130 -10.77 -8.63 -17.97
N GLU A 131 -11.12 -9.39 -19.00
CA GLU A 131 -10.84 -10.84 -19.08
C GLU A 131 -9.74 -11.15 -20.08
N VAL A 132 -8.82 -12.03 -19.68
CA VAL A 132 -7.74 -12.52 -20.55
C VAL A 132 -8.00 -13.96 -21.00
N GLY A 133 -7.73 -14.25 -22.26
CA GLY A 133 -7.75 -15.60 -22.82
C GLY A 133 -6.47 -16.38 -22.51
N LYS A 134 -6.40 -17.63 -22.99
CA LYS A 134 -5.16 -18.41 -23.02
C LYS A 134 -4.29 -17.99 -24.20
N SER A 135 -2.97 -18.01 -24.03
CA SER A 135 -2.04 -17.66 -25.12
C SER A 135 -2.11 -18.70 -26.26
N SER A 136 -2.25 -18.21 -27.49
CA SER A 136 -2.19 -19.03 -28.71
C SER A 136 -0.80 -19.01 -29.37
N GLU A 137 0.19 -18.35 -28.77
CA GLU A 137 1.50 -18.16 -29.39
C GLU A 137 2.51 -19.30 -29.11
N PRO A 138 3.18 -19.83 -30.15
CA PRO A 138 4.21 -20.87 -30.00
C PRO A 138 5.45 -20.41 -29.21
N ASP A 139 5.82 -19.13 -29.24
CA ASP A 139 7.03 -18.64 -28.55
C ASP A 139 6.81 -18.40 -27.05
N VAL A 140 5.60 -18.01 -26.67
CA VAL A 140 5.19 -17.93 -25.25
C VAL A 140 5.11 -19.34 -24.65
N SER A 141 4.58 -20.32 -25.40
CA SER A 141 4.47 -21.72 -24.97
C SER A 141 5.78 -22.52 -25.00
N LYS A 142 6.76 -22.18 -25.84
CA LYS A 142 8.13 -22.76 -25.77
C LYS A 142 8.94 -22.26 -24.56
N HIS A 143 8.56 -21.12 -24.01
CA HIS A 143 9.13 -20.55 -22.77
C HIS A 143 8.27 -20.80 -21.54
N ALA A 144 7.03 -21.30 -21.70
CA ALA A 144 6.23 -21.97 -20.67
C ALA A 144 6.91 -23.28 -20.25
N ARG A 145 8.10 -23.14 -19.66
CA ARG A 145 8.94 -24.23 -19.18
C ARG A 145 8.42 -24.65 -17.82
N LYS A 146 8.62 -25.94 -17.48
CA LYS A 146 8.42 -26.50 -16.14
C LYS A 146 8.76 -25.43 -15.09
N ARG A 147 7.78 -25.09 -14.25
CA ARG A 147 7.90 -24.21 -13.08
C ARG A 147 9.29 -24.43 -12.46
N ASP A 148 10.11 -23.38 -12.35
CA ASP A 148 11.42 -23.53 -11.69
C ASP A 148 11.16 -24.09 -10.30
N SER A 149 11.98 -25.07 -9.91
CA SER A 149 11.54 -26.08 -8.96
C SER A 149 11.27 -25.58 -7.53
N TYR A 150 11.76 -24.39 -7.12
CA TYR A 150 11.57 -23.87 -5.75
C TYR A 150 11.61 -22.33 -5.71
N PRO A 151 10.70 -21.66 -4.97
CA PRO A 151 10.73 -20.21 -4.74
C PRO A 151 11.92 -19.81 -3.83
N LEU A 152 12.23 -18.51 -3.76
CA LEU A 152 13.29 -17.99 -2.89
C LEU A 152 13.00 -18.26 -1.40
N VAL A 153 11.75 -18.02 -0.97
CA VAL A 153 11.25 -18.27 0.39
C VAL A 153 9.89 -18.95 0.32
N THR A 154 9.67 -19.96 1.16
CA THR A 154 8.35 -20.58 1.37
C THR A 154 8.00 -20.57 2.85
N ASN A 155 6.91 -19.90 3.25
CA ASN A 155 6.33 -20.07 4.58
C ASN A 155 5.60 -21.42 4.64
N ILE A 156 6.20 -22.42 5.27
CA ILE A 156 5.62 -23.78 5.40
C ILE A 156 4.68 -23.92 6.59
N SER A 157 4.51 -22.85 7.40
CA SER A 157 3.49 -22.78 8.46
C SER A 157 2.16 -22.20 7.98
N LYS A 158 2.11 -21.66 6.76
CA LYS A 158 0.88 -21.10 6.19
C LYS A 158 -0.19 -22.18 6.05
N ALA A 159 -1.40 -21.90 6.54
CA ALA A 159 -2.50 -22.87 6.54
C ALA A 159 -2.97 -23.30 5.14
N ARG A 160 -2.79 -22.43 4.12
CA ARG A 160 -3.14 -22.73 2.72
C ARG A 160 -2.23 -22.00 1.74
N HIS A 161 -1.82 -22.70 0.68
CA HIS A 161 -1.09 -22.12 -0.46
C HIS A 161 -2.00 -21.93 -1.68
N PRO A 162 -1.83 -20.84 -2.46
CA PRO A 162 -2.61 -20.58 -3.67
C PRO A 162 -2.29 -21.58 -4.79
N LEU A 163 -3.31 -21.97 -5.56
CA LEU A 163 -3.19 -22.92 -6.69
C LEU A 163 -3.23 -22.22 -8.05
N LYS A 164 -4.09 -21.19 -8.18
CA LYS A 164 -4.36 -20.39 -9.38
C LYS A 164 -4.07 -18.89 -9.14
N GLY A 165 -3.24 -18.61 -8.14
CA GLY A 165 -2.69 -17.28 -7.85
C GLY A 165 -1.31 -17.08 -8.47
N LEU A 166 -0.43 -16.42 -7.73
CA LEU A 166 0.95 -16.08 -8.09
C LEU A 166 2.01 -16.99 -7.44
N GLN A 167 1.62 -18.17 -6.92
CA GLN A 167 2.54 -19.09 -6.26
C GLN A 167 3.80 -19.36 -7.12
N GLY A 168 4.97 -19.09 -6.56
CA GLY A 168 6.26 -19.33 -7.22
C GLY A 168 6.64 -18.33 -8.30
N ARG A 169 5.96 -17.18 -8.39
CA ARG A 169 6.34 -16.05 -9.23
C ARG A 169 7.27 -15.11 -8.46
N ASN A 170 8.32 -14.63 -9.11
CA ASN A 170 9.21 -13.60 -8.53
C ASN A 170 8.98 -12.27 -9.26
N ILE A 171 8.59 -11.24 -8.51
CA ILE A 171 8.24 -9.93 -9.05
C ILE A 171 9.19 -8.90 -8.45
N ALA A 172 9.85 -8.13 -9.30
CA ALA A 172 10.53 -6.91 -8.87
C ALA A 172 9.53 -5.76 -8.86
N LEU A 173 9.45 -5.03 -7.75
CA LEU A 173 8.52 -3.92 -7.58
C LEU A 173 9.25 -2.78 -6.88
N TRP A 174 9.03 -1.55 -7.35
CA TRP A 174 9.45 -0.36 -6.63
C TRP A 174 8.39 0.72 -6.73
N GLN A 175 8.22 1.43 -5.63
CA GLN A 175 7.66 2.78 -5.58
C GLN A 175 8.57 3.77 -6.35
N SER A 176 8.12 5.01 -6.55
CA SER A 176 8.86 6.09 -7.22
C SER A 176 10.21 6.43 -6.51
N HIS A 177 10.71 7.63 -6.74
CA HIS A 177 11.88 8.24 -6.13
C HIS A 177 11.85 8.23 -4.60
N GLY A 178 13.02 8.40 -3.99
CA GLY A 178 13.15 8.54 -2.55
C GLY A 178 14.14 9.66 -2.22
N TYR A 179 14.18 10.03 -0.94
CA TYR A 179 15.04 11.10 -0.43
C TYR A 179 16.50 10.85 -0.84
N TYR A 180 17.13 11.83 -1.48
CA TYR A 180 18.47 11.70 -2.04
C TYR A 180 19.35 12.92 -1.75
N TYR A 181 20.66 12.76 -1.90
CA TYR A 181 21.64 13.82 -1.70
C TYR A 181 21.96 14.52 -3.02
N GLU A 182 21.55 15.77 -3.20
CA GLU A 182 21.87 16.56 -4.37
C GLU A 182 23.29 17.11 -4.28
N GLN A 183 24.16 16.55 -5.13
CA GLN A 183 25.59 16.84 -5.13
C GLN A 183 25.91 18.30 -5.43
N THR A 184 25.11 18.97 -6.26
CA THR A 184 25.32 20.36 -6.66
C THR A 184 24.94 21.35 -5.56
N MET A 185 23.91 21.03 -4.78
CA MET A 185 23.41 21.85 -3.68
C MET A 185 23.99 21.46 -2.31
N GLU A 186 24.72 20.34 -2.25
CA GLU A 186 25.33 19.78 -1.04
C GLU A 186 24.30 19.59 0.10
N ARG A 187 23.12 19.05 -0.26
CA ARG A 187 22.02 18.80 0.70
C ARG A 187 21.25 17.54 0.36
N TRP A 188 20.56 17.01 1.36
CA TRP A 188 19.50 16.01 1.14
C TRP A 188 18.18 16.68 0.77
N GLU A 189 17.48 16.14 -0.22
CA GLU A 189 16.20 16.64 -0.71
C GLU A 189 15.30 15.56 -1.33
N TRP A 190 14.05 15.92 -1.57
CA TRP A 190 13.12 15.13 -2.38
C TRP A 190 13.30 15.45 -3.86
N GLN A 191 12.92 14.52 -4.73
CA GLN A 191 12.91 14.77 -6.17
C GLN A 191 11.78 15.72 -6.57
N ARG A 192 10.64 15.64 -5.88
CA ARG A 192 9.49 16.50 -6.14
C ARG A 192 9.23 17.46 -5.00
N SER A 193 8.52 18.53 -5.36
CA SER A 193 7.98 19.50 -4.41
C SER A 193 6.89 18.89 -3.52
N ARG A 194 6.70 19.51 -2.35
CA ARG A 194 5.67 19.14 -1.37
C ARG A 194 4.32 19.69 -1.81
N PHE A 195 3.42 18.81 -2.23
CA PHE A 195 2.10 19.16 -2.74
C PHE A 195 1.01 18.43 -1.98
N PHE A 196 -0.07 19.14 -1.66
CA PHE A 196 -1.31 18.54 -1.15
C PHE A 196 -1.08 17.55 0.01
N THR A 197 -0.27 18.00 0.97
CA THR A 197 0.16 17.32 2.22
C THR A 197 1.14 16.16 2.08
N VAL A 198 1.56 15.81 0.86
CA VAL A 198 2.47 14.70 0.56
C VAL A 198 3.57 15.12 -0.43
N VAL A 199 4.46 14.18 -0.76
CA VAL A 199 5.43 14.31 -1.86
C VAL A 199 5.39 13.03 -2.69
N GLU A 200 5.56 13.11 -4.01
CA GLU A 200 5.43 11.97 -4.93
C GLU A 200 6.30 10.76 -4.51
N ASP A 201 7.52 11.07 -4.08
CA ASP A 201 8.55 10.15 -3.58
C ASP A 201 8.07 9.26 -2.40
N SER A 202 7.20 9.79 -1.54
CA SER A 202 6.59 9.08 -0.41
C SER A 202 5.17 8.60 -0.70
N PHE A 203 4.42 9.35 -1.51
CA PHE A 203 3.02 9.12 -1.83
C PHE A 203 2.79 7.74 -2.44
N THR A 204 3.58 7.37 -3.45
CA THR A 204 3.46 6.07 -4.13
C THR A 204 3.69 4.88 -3.18
N GLN A 205 4.50 5.04 -2.13
CA GLN A 205 4.71 4.03 -1.10
C GLN A 205 3.44 3.70 -0.32
N SER A 206 2.54 4.67 -0.16
CA SER A 206 1.26 4.47 0.52
C SER A 206 0.26 3.61 -0.26
N PHE A 207 0.54 3.31 -1.54
CA PHE A 207 -0.16 2.27 -2.32
C PHE A 207 0.59 0.94 -2.21
N VAL A 208 1.91 1.00 -2.39
CA VAL A 208 2.76 -0.18 -2.55
C VAL A 208 2.86 -0.99 -1.26
N LEU A 209 3.26 -0.36 -0.16
CA LEU A 209 3.58 -1.07 1.09
C LEU A 209 2.35 -1.60 1.84
N PRO A 210 1.27 -0.82 2.08
CA PRO A 210 0.12 -1.32 2.86
C PRO A 210 -0.85 -2.18 2.04
N PHE A 211 -0.84 -2.09 0.70
CA PHE A 211 -1.83 -2.77 -0.14
C PHE A 211 -1.22 -3.68 -1.20
N LEU A 212 -0.49 -3.14 -2.19
CA LEU A 212 -0.09 -3.92 -3.37
C LEU A 212 0.85 -5.08 -3.02
N VAL A 213 1.89 -4.85 -2.21
CA VAL A 213 2.83 -5.89 -1.78
C VAL A 213 2.10 -7.01 -1.01
N PRO A 214 1.30 -6.72 0.04
CA PRO A 214 0.51 -7.75 0.71
C PRO A 214 -0.42 -8.53 -0.22
N MET A 215 -1.07 -7.89 -1.20
CA MET A 215 -1.96 -8.58 -2.14
C MET A 215 -1.19 -9.54 -3.07
N LEU A 216 -0.01 -9.15 -3.54
CA LEU A 216 0.84 -10.02 -4.38
C LEU A 216 1.37 -11.22 -3.57
N GLU A 217 1.82 -10.99 -2.33
CA GLU A 217 2.34 -12.05 -1.45
C GLU A 217 1.23 -13.00 -0.96
N ASN A 218 0.03 -12.48 -0.67
CA ASN A 218 -1.14 -13.29 -0.33
C ASN A 218 -1.62 -14.16 -1.50
N ALA A 219 -1.39 -13.73 -2.73
CA ALA A 219 -1.57 -14.54 -3.93
C ALA A 219 -0.41 -15.54 -4.17
N GLY A 220 0.68 -15.48 -3.40
CA GLY A 220 1.78 -16.45 -3.40
C GLY A 220 3.05 -16.00 -4.15
N ALA A 221 3.13 -14.73 -4.56
CA ALA A 221 4.34 -14.20 -5.18
C ALA A 221 5.45 -13.99 -4.14
N THR A 222 6.71 -14.08 -4.58
CA THR A 222 7.85 -13.46 -3.89
C THR A 222 8.04 -12.07 -4.49
N VAL A 223 7.81 -11.02 -3.70
CA VAL A 223 7.99 -9.63 -4.13
C VAL A 223 9.31 -9.10 -3.58
N LEU A 224 10.17 -8.62 -4.48
CA LEU A 224 11.45 -8.02 -4.12
C LEU A 224 11.38 -6.51 -4.38
N LEU A 225 11.96 -5.72 -3.45
CA LEU A 225 12.01 -4.26 -3.54
C LEU A 225 13.47 -3.76 -3.46
N PRO A 226 13.86 -2.74 -4.25
CA PRO A 226 15.17 -2.11 -4.19
C PRO A 226 15.23 -0.97 -3.14
N ARG A 227 14.16 -0.78 -2.38
CA ARG A 227 14.04 0.14 -1.25
C ARG A 227 13.55 -0.64 -0.02
N GLU A 228 13.84 -0.13 1.17
CA GLU A 228 13.39 -0.76 2.40
C GLU A 228 11.86 -0.75 2.50
N ARG A 229 11.27 -1.88 2.90
CA ARG A 229 9.82 -2.10 2.96
C ARG A 229 9.24 -2.00 4.36
N ASP A 230 10.08 -2.15 5.38
CA ASP A 230 9.67 -2.03 6.77
C ASP A 230 9.73 -0.57 7.23
N VAL A 231 8.67 -0.15 7.92
CA VAL A 231 8.54 1.22 8.43
C VAL A 231 9.04 1.32 9.88
N GLN A 232 9.40 0.20 10.50
CA GLN A 232 9.95 0.17 11.86
C GLN A 232 11.26 0.94 11.96
N ARG A 233 11.25 2.06 12.70
CA ARG A 233 12.40 2.96 12.85
C ARG A 233 13.50 2.41 13.76
N ASN A 234 13.20 1.36 14.51
CA ASN A 234 14.20 0.61 15.26
C ASN A 234 14.80 -0.49 14.40
N MET A 235 16.07 -0.82 14.63
CA MET A 235 16.74 -1.95 13.99
C MET A 235 17.62 -2.68 14.99
N LEU A 236 17.57 -4.01 14.94
CA LEU A 236 18.53 -4.89 15.60
C LEU A 236 19.16 -5.79 14.54
N ILE A 237 20.48 -5.81 14.46
CA ILE A 237 21.21 -6.80 13.67
C ILE A 237 21.97 -7.70 14.64
N VAL A 238 21.78 -9.01 14.48
CA VAL A 238 22.51 -10.04 15.20
C VAL A 238 23.39 -10.77 14.19
N ASP A 239 24.68 -10.82 14.48
CA ASP A 239 25.69 -11.32 13.55
C ASP A 239 26.86 -11.94 14.33
N ASN A 240 27.55 -12.91 13.73
CA ASN A 240 28.64 -13.66 14.37
C ASN A 240 29.92 -12.84 14.60
N ASP A 241 30.13 -11.75 13.87
CA ASP A 241 31.29 -10.85 14.02
C ASP A 241 30.96 -9.58 14.81
N SER A 242 29.69 -9.28 15.01
CA SER A 242 29.21 -8.03 15.63
C SER A 242 29.56 -7.85 17.12
N HIS A 243 29.51 -6.60 17.59
CA HIS A 243 29.58 -6.25 19.02
C HIS A 243 28.48 -6.95 19.86
N ASN A 244 27.36 -7.31 19.24
CA ASN A 244 26.26 -8.05 19.85
C ASN A 244 26.36 -9.58 19.64
N HIS A 245 27.56 -10.12 19.39
CA HIS A 245 27.79 -11.57 19.22
C HIS A 245 27.23 -12.43 20.38
N HIS A 246 27.01 -11.86 21.57
CA HIS A 246 26.37 -12.54 22.69
C HIS A 246 24.90 -12.93 22.43
N LEU A 247 24.25 -12.32 21.43
CA LEU A 247 22.92 -12.68 20.93
C LEU A 247 22.96 -13.74 19.83
N TYR A 248 24.15 -14.15 19.39
CA TYR A 248 24.38 -15.23 18.45
C TYR A 248 24.93 -16.46 19.16
N SER A 249 24.48 -17.66 18.78
CA SER A 249 25.09 -18.91 19.27
C SER A 249 24.96 -20.07 18.29
N GLU A 250 25.87 -21.04 18.40
CA GLU A 250 25.91 -22.25 17.59
C GLU A 250 25.80 -23.50 18.48
N LYS A 251 25.02 -24.49 18.04
CA LYS A 251 25.00 -25.84 18.61
C LYS A 251 25.56 -26.83 17.58
N ASN A 252 26.64 -27.52 17.94
CA ASN A 252 27.30 -28.53 17.13
C ASN A 252 26.91 -29.94 17.60
N ASN A 253 26.38 -30.75 16.68
CA ASN A 253 26.06 -32.16 16.89
C ASN A 253 26.81 -33.03 15.86
N HIS A 254 26.12 -33.72 14.95
CA HIS A 254 26.74 -34.64 13.97
C HIS A 254 27.78 -33.93 13.08
N HIS A 255 27.49 -32.69 12.67
CA HIS A 255 28.43 -31.84 11.95
C HIS A 255 28.70 -30.55 12.73
N SER A 256 29.89 -29.97 12.59
CA SER A 256 30.21 -28.71 13.27
C SER A 256 30.17 -27.53 12.31
N TRP A 257 29.64 -26.40 12.76
CA TRP A 257 29.72 -25.10 12.10
C TRP A 257 31.19 -24.67 11.96
N GLN A 258 31.53 -24.16 10.79
CA GLN A 258 32.86 -23.70 10.43
C GLN A 258 32.75 -22.39 9.65
N ASN A 259 33.85 -21.66 9.51
CA ASN A 259 33.90 -20.51 8.62
C ASN A 259 33.57 -20.96 7.18
N ALA A 260 32.58 -20.30 6.58
CA ALA A 260 32.26 -20.45 5.18
C ALA A 260 33.41 -19.89 4.32
N PRO A 261 33.59 -20.39 3.08
CA PRO A 261 34.54 -19.79 2.15
C PRO A 261 34.06 -18.40 1.74
N GLY A 262 34.97 -17.42 1.76
CA GLY A 262 34.69 -16.04 1.36
C GLY A 262 34.49 -15.11 2.56
N LYS A 263 33.84 -13.97 2.31
CA LYS A 263 33.52 -12.95 3.30
C LYS A 263 32.05 -12.99 3.67
N GLY A 264 31.72 -12.41 4.82
CA GLY A 264 30.37 -12.29 5.35
C GLY A 264 30.04 -10.84 5.74
N PHE A 265 28.86 -10.69 6.33
CA PHE A 265 28.38 -9.43 6.83
C PHE A 265 29.15 -8.99 8.09
N SER A 266 29.38 -7.69 8.22
CA SER A 266 29.65 -7.07 9.52
C SER A 266 28.99 -5.69 9.55
N TYR A 267 28.35 -5.37 10.67
CA TYR A 267 27.68 -4.09 10.82
C TYR A 267 28.67 -2.94 10.95
N LYS A 268 28.33 -1.80 10.35
CA LYS A 268 29.02 -0.52 10.49
C LYS A 268 27.99 0.58 10.70
N ASP A 269 28.21 1.42 11.70
CA ASP A 269 27.28 2.50 12.06
C ASP A 269 27.07 3.48 10.91
N VAL A 270 28.14 3.82 10.18
CA VAL A 270 28.09 4.72 9.01
C VAL A 270 28.80 4.07 7.83
N LEU A 271 28.09 3.89 6.72
CA LEU A 271 28.62 3.41 5.45
C LEU A 271 28.97 4.62 4.55
N LEU A 272 30.20 4.64 4.06
CA LEU A 272 30.69 5.61 3.09
C LEU A 272 30.64 5.03 1.68
N TYR A 273 30.78 5.88 0.66
CA TYR A 273 30.81 5.44 -0.74
C TYR A 273 31.82 4.29 -0.98
N GLY A 274 31.38 3.28 -1.74
CA GLY A 274 32.17 2.10 -2.10
C GLY A 274 32.28 1.03 -1.00
N GLU A 275 31.82 1.31 0.22
CA GLU A 275 31.82 0.34 1.29
C GLU A 275 30.63 -0.63 1.17
N ASN A 276 30.93 -1.92 1.26
CA ASN A 276 29.94 -3.00 1.23
C ASN A 276 29.99 -3.77 2.56
N PRO A 277 28.92 -3.76 3.38
CA PRO A 277 28.93 -4.43 4.68
C PRO A 277 29.04 -5.96 4.58
N PHE A 278 28.67 -6.57 3.44
CA PHE A 278 28.80 -8.01 3.18
C PHE A 278 30.22 -8.45 2.77
N GLU A 279 31.16 -7.50 2.79
CA GLU A 279 32.58 -7.72 2.47
C GLU A 279 33.50 -7.46 3.67
N MET A 280 32.91 -7.22 4.86
CA MET A 280 33.62 -6.76 6.07
C MET A 280 33.77 -7.81 7.16
N GLY A 281 32.94 -8.86 7.16
CA GLY A 281 32.94 -9.91 8.18
C GLY A 281 33.22 -11.31 7.62
N THR A 282 32.74 -12.31 8.34
CA THR A 282 32.85 -13.74 8.09
C THR A 282 31.48 -14.39 8.19
N ALA A 283 31.28 -15.48 7.45
CA ALA A 283 30.05 -16.25 7.50
C ALA A 283 30.34 -17.68 7.95
N ARG A 284 29.28 -18.42 8.28
CA ARG A 284 29.31 -19.76 8.85
C ARG A 284 28.67 -20.77 7.90
N ALA A 285 29.13 -22.01 7.89
CA ALA A 285 28.57 -23.09 7.10
C ALA A 285 28.65 -24.43 7.83
N VAL A 286 27.69 -25.31 7.55
CA VAL A 286 27.65 -26.68 8.07
C VAL A 286 27.05 -27.64 7.05
N SER A 287 27.60 -28.86 6.98
CA SER A 287 27.06 -29.91 6.11
C SER A 287 25.67 -30.34 6.55
N CYS A 288 24.79 -30.62 5.59
CA CYS A 288 23.45 -31.12 5.86
C CYS A 288 23.47 -32.57 6.36
N THR A 289 22.51 -32.93 7.21
CA THR A 289 22.25 -34.30 7.66
C THR A 289 20.76 -34.64 7.63
N LYS A 290 20.43 -35.93 7.54
CA LYS A 290 19.06 -36.44 7.66
C LYS A 290 18.71 -36.90 9.08
N ASP A 291 19.69 -36.92 9.98
CA ASP A 291 19.52 -37.36 11.36
C ASP A 291 18.89 -36.24 12.21
N ILE A 292 17.56 -36.28 12.33
CA ILE A 292 16.75 -35.25 12.99
C ILE A 292 17.07 -35.09 14.49
N GLU A 293 17.55 -36.14 15.15
CA GLU A 293 17.89 -36.11 16.58
C GLU A 293 19.24 -35.43 16.86
N HIS A 294 20.10 -35.31 15.83
CA HIS A 294 21.46 -34.78 15.95
C HIS A 294 21.73 -33.61 15.00
N LEU A 295 20.72 -32.77 14.76
CA LEU A 295 20.85 -31.54 13.98
C LEU A 295 21.74 -30.51 14.67
N SER A 296 22.61 -29.88 13.89
CA SER A 296 23.35 -28.69 14.30
C SER A 296 22.54 -27.44 13.98
N SER A 297 22.66 -26.41 14.81
CA SER A 297 21.79 -25.22 14.73
C SER A 297 22.54 -23.93 15.01
N ALA A 298 22.06 -22.83 14.44
CA ALA A 298 22.48 -21.47 14.73
C ALA A 298 21.27 -20.66 15.24
N PHE A 299 21.50 -19.78 16.21
CA PHE A 299 20.46 -19.03 16.92
C PHE A 299 20.82 -17.54 16.93
N TRP A 300 19.85 -16.68 16.61
CA TRP A 300 19.93 -15.22 16.69
C TRP A 300 18.78 -14.69 17.56
N TYR A 301 19.09 -14.21 18.76
CA TYR A 301 18.09 -13.78 19.74
C TYR A 301 17.62 -12.32 19.52
N ALA A 302 16.31 -12.11 19.43
CA ALA A 302 15.68 -10.83 19.11
C ALA A 302 15.45 -9.96 20.37
N GLN A 303 16.52 -9.41 20.94
CA GLN A 303 16.42 -8.41 22.01
C GLN A 303 16.15 -7.00 21.44
N VAL A 304 14.97 -6.83 20.85
CA VAL A 304 14.53 -5.55 20.26
C VAL A 304 14.42 -4.43 21.31
N PRO A 305 14.63 -3.16 20.95
CA PRO A 305 14.60 -2.05 21.92
C PRO A 305 13.20 -1.72 22.44
N GLN A 306 12.16 -2.02 21.65
CA GLN A 306 10.77 -1.76 21.98
C GLN A 306 9.88 -2.88 21.44
N ALA A 307 8.78 -3.19 22.14
CA ALA A 307 7.76 -4.10 21.63
C ALA A 307 7.14 -3.52 20.35
N GLY A 308 6.88 -4.38 19.37
CA GLY A 308 6.26 -3.97 18.12
C GLY A 308 6.49 -4.97 17.00
N GLU A 309 6.03 -4.58 15.81
CA GLU A 309 6.25 -5.32 14.59
C GLU A 309 7.62 -4.99 13.99
N TYR A 310 8.37 -6.04 13.62
CA TYR A 310 9.65 -5.94 12.92
C TYR A 310 9.66 -6.90 11.73
N ALA A 311 10.08 -6.41 10.56
CA ALA A 311 10.46 -7.26 9.46
C ALA A 311 11.72 -8.06 9.82
N VAL A 312 11.72 -9.35 9.49
CA VAL A 312 12.84 -10.26 9.72
C VAL A 312 13.52 -10.57 8.40
N TYR A 313 14.81 -10.30 8.33
CA TYR A 313 15.67 -10.60 7.20
C TYR A 313 16.80 -11.54 7.63
N VAL A 314 17.17 -12.47 6.77
CA VAL A 314 18.32 -13.36 6.96
C VAL A 314 19.33 -13.16 5.83
N SER A 315 20.61 -13.37 6.12
CA SER A 315 21.66 -13.48 5.11
C SER A 315 22.42 -14.79 5.25
N TYR A 316 23.08 -15.19 4.16
CA TYR A 316 23.90 -16.39 4.08
C TYR A 316 24.95 -16.26 2.96
N PRO A 317 26.09 -16.96 3.07
CA PRO A 317 27.16 -16.88 2.09
C PRO A 317 26.83 -17.66 0.81
N LYS A 318 27.53 -17.33 -0.29
CA LYS A 318 27.50 -18.11 -1.53
C LYS A 318 28.25 -19.45 -1.35
N LEU A 319 27.54 -20.58 -1.41
CA LEU A 319 28.13 -21.92 -1.34
C LEU A 319 27.91 -22.69 -2.64
N SER A 320 28.96 -23.37 -3.13
CA SER A 320 28.87 -24.18 -4.36
C SER A 320 27.94 -25.39 -4.21
N ASN A 321 27.77 -25.91 -2.99
CA ASN A 321 26.88 -27.01 -2.64
C ASN A 321 25.70 -26.57 -1.74
N ALA A 322 25.28 -25.30 -1.81
CA ALA A 322 24.15 -24.76 -1.05
C ALA A 322 22.88 -25.62 -1.18
N TYR A 323 22.21 -25.82 -0.05
CA TYR A 323 20.90 -26.46 0.00
C TYR A 323 19.79 -25.48 -0.39
N ASN A 324 18.79 -25.95 -1.11
CA ASN A 324 17.70 -25.11 -1.63
C ASN A 324 16.44 -25.11 -0.75
N LYS A 325 16.51 -25.74 0.42
CA LYS A 325 15.42 -25.84 1.41
C LYS A 325 15.95 -25.71 2.84
N ALA A 326 16.83 -24.73 3.06
CA ALA A 326 17.34 -24.45 4.41
C ALA A 326 16.16 -24.09 5.33
N GLN A 327 16.10 -24.73 6.50
CA GLN A 327 14.95 -24.59 7.41
C GLN A 327 15.20 -23.53 8.47
N TYR A 328 14.43 -22.46 8.40
CA TYR A 328 14.44 -21.37 9.39
C TYR A 328 13.17 -21.44 10.25
N GLU A 329 13.30 -21.17 11.54
CA GLU A 329 12.19 -20.93 12.46
C GLU A 329 12.30 -19.51 13.01
N VAL A 330 11.22 -18.73 12.92
CA VAL A 330 11.10 -17.44 13.59
C VAL A 330 10.25 -17.66 14.84
N VAL A 331 10.82 -17.43 16.01
CA VAL A 331 10.13 -17.47 17.30
C VAL A 331 9.70 -16.05 17.65
N HIS A 332 8.40 -15.80 17.67
CA HIS A 332 7.79 -14.46 17.83
C HIS A 332 6.63 -14.50 18.83
N ASN A 333 5.94 -13.36 19.03
CA ASN A 333 4.86 -13.24 20.02
C ASN A 333 3.69 -14.22 19.79
N GLY A 334 3.50 -14.68 18.55
CA GLY A 334 2.40 -15.58 18.15
C GLY A 334 2.78 -17.05 18.06
N GLY A 335 4.02 -17.39 18.45
CA GLY A 335 4.53 -18.76 18.40
C GLY A 335 5.70 -18.90 17.44
N ILE A 336 5.69 -19.95 16.63
CA ILE A 336 6.79 -20.31 15.74
C ILE A 336 6.30 -20.35 14.30
N THR A 337 6.90 -19.54 13.42
CA THR A 337 6.67 -19.59 11.97
C THR A 337 7.89 -20.20 11.29
N ARG A 338 7.67 -21.20 10.45
CA ARG A 338 8.73 -21.97 9.76
C ARG A 338 8.82 -21.65 8.28
N PHE A 339 10.05 -21.62 7.78
CA PHE A 339 10.37 -21.28 6.39
C PHE A 339 11.34 -22.28 5.76
N GLU A 340 11.12 -22.59 4.47
CA GLU A 340 12.16 -23.13 3.59
C GLU A 340 12.75 -21.99 2.76
N VAL A 341 14.07 -21.80 2.84
CA VAL A 341 14.81 -20.76 2.08
C VAL A 341 15.75 -21.42 1.08
N ASN A 342 15.73 -20.92 -0.16
CA ASN A 342 16.60 -21.41 -1.23
C ASN A 342 17.95 -20.67 -1.24
N GLN A 343 18.93 -21.22 -0.52
CA GLN A 343 20.27 -20.60 -0.42
C GLN A 343 21.12 -20.66 -1.70
N GLN A 344 20.57 -21.16 -2.82
CA GLN A 344 21.18 -21.06 -4.14
C GLN A 344 20.85 -19.74 -4.86
N MET A 345 20.04 -18.90 -4.22
CA MET A 345 19.56 -17.61 -4.70
C MET A 345 19.86 -16.54 -3.65
N SER A 346 20.10 -15.30 -4.08
CA SER A 346 20.34 -14.15 -3.20
C SER A 346 21.40 -14.35 -2.09
N PRO A 347 22.57 -14.96 -2.36
CA PRO A 347 23.63 -15.01 -1.35
C PRO A 347 24.18 -13.61 -1.06
N SER A 348 24.70 -13.39 0.14
CA SER A 348 25.39 -12.14 0.55
C SER A 348 24.53 -10.87 0.38
N THR A 349 23.23 -10.98 0.66
CA THR A 349 22.29 -9.85 0.72
C THR A 349 21.14 -10.21 1.68
N TRP A 350 20.24 -9.27 1.93
CA TRP A 350 19.09 -9.48 2.83
C TRP A 350 17.94 -10.23 2.14
N VAL A 351 17.49 -11.33 2.75
CA VAL A 351 16.32 -12.11 2.33
C VAL A 351 15.21 -11.99 3.37
N TYR A 352 14.09 -11.39 2.97
CA TYR A 352 12.92 -11.17 3.83
C TYR A 352 12.15 -12.48 4.10
N LEU A 353 11.82 -12.74 5.37
CA LEU A 353 11.00 -13.88 5.78
C LEU A 353 9.55 -13.49 6.11
N GLY A 354 9.33 -12.29 6.63
CA GLY A 354 8.03 -11.84 7.12
C GLY A 354 8.16 -10.74 8.17
N SER A 355 7.04 -10.16 8.58
CA SER A 355 6.95 -9.23 9.71
C SER A 355 6.29 -9.91 10.90
N PHE A 356 6.87 -9.74 12.08
CA PHE A 356 6.41 -10.43 13.28
C PHE A 356 6.47 -9.52 14.50
N GLY A 357 5.59 -9.79 15.46
CA GLY A 357 5.60 -9.16 16.78
C GLY A 357 6.72 -9.67 17.68
N PHE A 358 7.53 -8.77 18.23
CA PHE A 358 8.57 -9.06 19.20
C PHE A 358 8.35 -8.27 20.49
N ASN A 359 8.79 -8.81 21.62
CA ASN A 359 8.73 -8.14 22.91
C ASN A 359 10.11 -8.17 23.60
N PRO A 360 10.66 -7.02 24.02
CA PRO A 360 11.98 -6.94 24.67
C PRO A 360 12.14 -7.83 25.91
N THR A 361 11.04 -8.20 26.55
CA THR A 361 11.04 -9.01 27.77
C THR A 361 11.15 -10.52 27.53
N LYS A 362 10.94 -10.99 26.29
CA LYS A 362 10.94 -12.41 25.92
C LYS A 362 12.26 -12.81 25.26
N LYS A 363 13.17 -13.39 26.05
CA LYS A 363 14.57 -13.65 25.66
C LYS A 363 14.74 -14.81 24.67
N GLU A 364 13.73 -15.66 24.55
CA GLU A 364 13.70 -16.83 23.68
C GLU A 364 13.29 -16.51 22.24
N GLN A 365 12.80 -15.29 21.98
CA GLN A 365 12.42 -14.86 20.64
C GLN A 365 13.64 -14.66 19.76
N GLY A 366 13.48 -14.89 18.46
CA GLY A 366 14.62 -14.87 17.54
C GLY A 366 14.42 -15.69 16.28
N VAL A 367 15.53 -15.97 15.60
CA VAL A 367 15.59 -16.84 14.41
C VAL A 367 16.49 -18.03 14.70
N HIS A 368 16.04 -19.22 14.32
CA HIS A 368 16.80 -20.46 14.42
C HIS A 368 16.99 -21.06 13.03
N LEU A 369 18.19 -21.53 12.71
CA LEU A 369 18.51 -22.28 11.50
C LEU A 369 19.05 -23.65 11.87
N ASN A 370 18.57 -24.71 11.23
CA ASN A 370 19.11 -26.06 11.40
C ASN A 370 19.73 -26.59 10.09
N ASN A 371 20.54 -27.66 10.20
CA ASN A 371 21.20 -28.30 9.05
C ASN A 371 20.46 -29.53 8.52
N TYR A 372 19.14 -29.66 8.72
CA TYR A 372 18.38 -30.74 8.11
C TYR A 372 18.40 -30.60 6.59
N GLY A 373 18.77 -31.68 5.89
CA GLY A 373 18.80 -31.66 4.43
C GLY A 373 19.47 -32.89 3.81
N SER A 374 19.70 -32.80 2.50
CA SER A 374 20.31 -33.90 1.74
C SER A 374 21.82 -34.00 1.96
N GLU A 375 22.33 -35.22 2.13
CA GLU A 375 23.78 -35.49 2.17
C GLU A 375 24.52 -34.87 0.98
N GLY A 376 25.74 -34.37 1.23
CA GLY A 376 26.57 -33.67 0.24
C GLY A 376 26.20 -32.21 -0.01
N LYS A 377 25.10 -31.72 0.57
CA LYS A 377 24.73 -30.30 0.60
C LYS A 377 25.17 -29.63 1.90
N ALA A 378 25.14 -28.30 1.91
CA ALA A 378 25.44 -27.49 3.09
C ALA A 378 24.42 -26.36 3.25
N VAL A 379 24.23 -25.92 4.49
CA VAL A 379 23.53 -24.66 4.82
C VAL A 379 24.55 -23.64 5.29
N GLY A 380 24.34 -22.39 4.89
CA GLY A 380 25.11 -21.22 5.32
C GLY A 380 24.33 -20.34 6.30
N ALA A 381 25.05 -19.61 7.13
CA ALA A 381 24.55 -18.67 8.13
C ALA A 381 25.47 -17.45 8.18
N ASP A 382 24.91 -16.28 8.43
CA ASP A 382 25.65 -15.01 8.50
C ASP A 382 24.94 -14.10 9.52
N ALA A 383 24.12 -13.16 9.07
CA ALA A 383 23.41 -12.22 9.94
C ALA A 383 21.89 -12.35 9.86
N VAL A 384 21.22 -11.88 10.92
CA VAL A 384 19.76 -11.69 10.99
C VAL A 384 19.47 -10.25 11.37
N ARG A 385 18.56 -9.61 10.63
CA ARG A 385 18.12 -8.24 10.86
C ARG A 385 16.63 -8.20 11.22
N PHE A 386 16.32 -7.49 12.29
CA PHE A 386 14.97 -7.19 12.76
C PHE A 386 14.74 -5.68 12.61
N GLY A 387 13.77 -5.27 11.80
CA GLY A 387 13.46 -3.85 11.60
C GLY A 387 14.26 -3.16 10.48
N ALA A 388 13.77 -2.01 10.03
CA ALA A 388 14.39 -1.17 9.01
C ALA A 388 15.46 -0.22 9.56
N GLY A 389 15.17 0.42 10.69
CA GLY A 389 16.04 1.41 11.29
C GLY A 389 16.04 2.75 10.54
N MET A 390 16.99 3.59 10.94
CA MET A 390 17.32 4.85 10.27
C MET A 390 18.33 4.63 9.14
N GLY A 391 18.34 5.55 8.17
CA GLY A 391 19.35 5.60 7.13
C GLY A 391 20.76 5.76 7.69
N ASN A 392 21.71 4.99 7.16
CA ASN A 392 23.08 4.95 7.68
C ASN A 392 24.17 5.02 6.60
N VAL A 393 23.78 5.38 5.37
CA VAL A 393 24.72 5.66 4.27
C VAL A 393 24.98 7.16 4.25
N ALA A 394 26.19 7.58 4.58
CA ALA A 394 26.56 8.99 4.59
C ALA A 394 27.11 9.43 3.23
N ARG A 395 26.85 10.70 2.90
CA ARG A 395 27.20 11.30 1.61
C ARG A 395 28.23 12.40 1.79
N ASN A 396 29.28 12.30 0.98
CA ASN A 396 30.25 13.36 0.80
C ASN A 396 29.97 14.06 -0.53
N PRO A 397 30.23 15.38 -0.62
CA PRO A 397 30.24 16.07 -1.89
C PRO A 397 31.20 15.40 -2.88
N ALA A 398 30.79 15.32 -4.14
CA ALA A 398 31.61 14.77 -5.20
C ALA A 398 32.95 15.52 -5.29
N THR A 399 34.05 14.76 -5.43
CA THR A 399 35.40 15.31 -5.58
C THR A 399 35.77 15.56 -7.04
N ILE A 400 34.97 15.04 -7.97
CA ILE A 400 35.09 15.21 -9.42
C ILE A 400 33.72 15.56 -10.00
N ASP A 401 33.68 16.42 -11.01
CA ASP A 401 32.45 16.76 -11.72
C ASP A 401 32.07 15.69 -12.76
N GLU A 402 30.97 15.91 -13.48
CA GLU A 402 30.47 15.00 -14.52
C GLU A 402 31.42 14.84 -15.71
N ASN A 403 32.38 15.77 -15.90
CA ASN A 403 33.42 15.70 -16.92
C ASN A 403 34.69 15.00 -16.41
N GLY A 404 34.73 14.64 -15.12
CA GLY A 404 35.88 14.03 -14.46
C GLY A 404 36.93 15.02 -13.98
N GLU A 405 36.61 16.32 -13.97
CA GLU A 405 37.51 17.36 -13.49
C GLU A 405 37.41 17.51 -11.96
N PRO A 406 38.53 17.72 -11.23
CA PRO A 406 38.49 17.89 -9.78
C PRO A 406 37.66 19.10 -9.35
N ILE A 407 36.71 18.88 -8.44
CA ILE A 407 35.95 19.96 -7.79
C ILE A 407 36.81 20.52 -6.66
N LYS A 408 37.22 21.78 -6.78
CA LYS A 408 37.98 22.48 -5.72
C LYS A 408 37.02 23.14 -4.74
N ARG A 409 37.25 22.88 -3.45
CA ARG A 409 36.59 23.55 -2.33
C ARG A 409 37.63 24.21 -1.45
N ASP A 410 37.28 25.36 -0.88
CA ASP A 410 38.11 26.08 0.09
C ASP A 410 37.80 25.65 1.55
N TYR A 411 36.96 24.62 1.72
CA TYR A 411 36.52 24.08 3.01
C TYR A 411 36.36 22.55 2.93
N GLU A 412 36.54 21.87 4.07
CA GLU A 412 36.24 20.43 4.21
C GLU A 412 34.74 20.24 4.50
N VAL A 413 34.16 19.19 3.93
CA VAL A 413 32.76 18.80 4.17
C VAL A 413 32.76 17.40 4.77
N GLU A 414 32.15 17.27 5.93
CA GLU A 414 31.99 15.99 6.62
C GLU A 414 30.88 15.15 5.96
N PRO A 415 30.99 13.80 5.98
CA PRO A 415 29.93 12.94 5.48
C PRO A 415 28.61 13.15 6.23
N GLU A 416 27.53 13.39 5.49
CA GLU A 416 26.21 13.65 6.06
C GLU A 416 25.25 12.46 5.86
N LEU A 417 24.57 12.07 6.94
CA LEU A 417 23.45 11.12 6.90
C LEU A 417 22.15 11.83 6.53
N SER A 418 21.22 11.12 5.90
CA SER A 418 19.92 11.67 5.53
C SER A 418 19.06 12.16 6.70
N GLY A 419 19.28 11.61 7.91
CA GLY A 419 18.41 11.82 9.06
C GLY A 419 17.02 11.15 8.95
N MET A 420 16.74 10.47 7.83
CA MET A 420 15.44 9.87 7.53
C MET A 420 15.37 8.39 7.92
N PRO A 421 14.17 7.85 8.23
CA PRO A 421 13.97 6.41 8.26
C PRO A 421 14.36 5.77 6.93
N ARG A 422 14.94 4.56 6.97
CA ARG A 422 15.52 3.92 5.78
C ARG A 422 14.53 3.71 4.63
N PHE A 423 13.24 3.51 4.92
CA PHE A 423 12.22 3.32 3.88
C PHE A 423 11.97 4.58 3.04
N TYR A 424 12.26 5.77 3.57
CA TYR A 424 12.15 7.03 2.81
C TYR A 424 13.32 7.26 1.84
N GLU A 425 14.48 6.66 2.09
CA GLU A 425 15.68 6.87 1.28
C GLU A 425 15.51 6.30 -0.14
N GLY A 426 16.18 6.94 -1.11
CA GLY A 426 16.32 6.42 -2.47
C GLY A 426 16.93 5.02 -2.53
N SER A 427 16.64 4.31 -3.60
CA SER A 427 17.05 2.91 -3.84
C SER A 427 18.54 2.72 -3.73
N ARG A 428 19.35 3.69 -4.18
CA ARG A 428 20.81 3.59 -4.16
C ARG A 428 21.38 3.33 -2.75
N TYR A 429 20.79 3.92 -1.71
CA TYR A 429 21.29 3.84 -0.34
C TYR A 429 20.93 2.49 0.27
N TYR A 430 19.68 2.05 0.08
CA TYR A 430 19.28 0.71 0.51
C TYR A 430 20.09 -0.37 -0.19
N LEU A 431 20.32 -0.24 -1.50
CA LEU A 431 21.09 -1.23 -2.27
C LEU A 431 22.54 -1.31 -1.80
N GLN A 432 23.17 -0.18 -1.45
CA GLN A 432 24.49 -0.19 -0.81
C GLN A 432 24.45 -0.92 0.55
N PHE A 433 23.49 -0.58 1.41
CA PHE A 433 23.31 -1.25 2.71
C PHE A 433 23.01 -2.75 2.57
N ALA A 434 22.31 -3.15 1.51
CA ALA A 434 22.01 -4.53 1.16
C ALA A 434 23.16 -5.26 0.44
N GLY A 435 24.33 -4.62 0.34
CA GLY A 435 25.55 -5.23 -0.17
C GLY A 435 25.65 -5.35 -1.68
N MET A 436 24.83 -4.61 -2.43
CA MET A 436 24.98 -4.57 -3.88
C MET A 436 26.30 -3.88 -4.25
N PRO A 437 27.01 -4.34 -5.30
CA PRO A 437 28.23 -3.67 -5.75
C PRO A 437 27.92 -2.27 -6.30
N ASP A 438 28.90 -1.36 -6.22
CA ASP A 438 28.79 0.02 -6.73
C ASP A 438 28.37 0.10 -8.21
N SER A 439 28.76 -0.87 -9.03
CA SER A 439 28.29 -1.01 -10.42
C SER A 439 26.77 -1.15 -10.58
N VAL A 440 26.04 -1.49 -9.51
CA VAL A 440 24.58 -1.58 -9.46
C VAL A 440 23.97 -0.29 -8.93
N TYR A 441 24.44 0.22 -7.79
CA TYR A 441 23.79 1.34 -7.09
C TYR A 441 24.41 2.72 -7.36
N SER A 442 25.60 2.79 -7.96
CA SER A 442 26.29 4.05 -8.26
C SER A 442 26.97 4.03 -9.63
N GLN A 443 26.19 4.00 -10.71
CA GLN A 443 26.72 4.06 -12.08
C GLN A 443 27.48 5.35 -12.36
N PHE A 444 27.09 6.43 -11.69
CA PHE A 444 27.71 7.75 -11.82
C PHE A 444 28.79 7.99 -10.78
N LYS A 445 29.30 6.93 -10.12
CA LYS A 445 30.48 6.97 -9.25
C LYS A 445 30.47 8.14 -8.25
N ASN A 446 29.39 8.27 -7.48
CA ASN A 446 29.20 9.32 -6.49
C ASN A 446 28.98 10.75 -7.03
N GLN A 447 28.78 10.95 -8.35
CA GLN A 447 28.64 12.28 -8.94
C GLN A 447 27.19 12.75 -9.06
N ASN A 448 26.22 11.84 -9.12
CA ASN A 448 24.82 12.18 -9.30
C ASN A 448 23.91 11.13 -8.65
N ASP A 449 23.48 11.42 -7.43
CA ASP A 449 22.66 10.52 -6.62
C ASP A 449 21.24 10.38 -7.16
N TYR A 450 20.67 11.43 -7.77
CA TYR A 450 19.37 11.37 -8.43
C TYR A 450 19.36 10.36 -9.58
N LYS A 451 20.35 10.44 -10.48
CA LYS A 451 20.51 9.46 -11.57
C LYS A 451 20.83 8.08 -11.05
N ASP A 452 21.66 7.98 -10.01
CA ASP A 452 21.96 6.71 -9.37
C ASP A 452 20.70 6.06 -8.76
N ASP A 453 19.76 6.82 -8.19
CA ASP A 453 18.52 6.28 -7.63
C ASP A 453 17.68 5.54 -8.69
N PHE A 454 17.20 6.21 -9.74
CA PHE A 454 16.32 5.54 -10.72
C PHE A 454 17.06 4.51 -11.58
N THR A 455 18.34 4.73 -11.91
CA THR A 455 19.10 3.74 -12.69
C THR A 455 19.42 2.48 -11.88
N SER A 456 19.65 2.60 -10.57
CA SER A 456 20.00 1.46 -9.73
C SER A 456 18.94 0.37 -9.72
N ARG A 457 17.65 0.72 -9.82
CA ARG A 457 16.51 -0.21 -9.82
C ARG A 457 16.58 -1.20 -10.98
N ALA A 458 16.82 -0.71 -12.19
CA ALA A 458 16.96 -1.57 -13.37
C ALA A 458 18.26 -2.40 -13.35
N ASN A 459 19.35 -1.83 -12.83
CA ASN A 459 20.60 -2.56 -12.65
C ASN A 459 20.48 -3.66 -11.60
N TRP A 460 19.73 -3.40 -10.53
CA TRP A 460 19.42 -4.36 -9.49
C TRP A 460 18.57 -5.51 -10.03
N VAL A 461 17.54 -5.23 -10.85
CA VAL A 461 16.79 -6.28 -11.57
C VAL A 461 17.74 -7.18 -12.37
N ASN A 462 18.67 -6.58 -13.12
CA ASN A 462 19.64 -7.33 -13.92
C ASN A 462 20.66 -8.10 -13.08
N ALA A 463 21.04 -7.58 -11.90
CA ALA A 463 21.90 -8.27 -10.94
C ALA A 463 21.18 -9.49 -10.33
N LEU A 464 19.91 -9.33 -9.95
CA LEU A 464 19.09 -10.40 -9.39
C LEU A 464 18.98 -11.60 -10.34
N ILE A 465 18.67 -11.33 -11.62
CA ILE A 465 18.50 -12.39 -12.63
C ILE A 465 19.81 -12.94 -13.19
N GLY A 466 20.96 -12.33 -12.91
CA GLY A 466 22.26 -12.84 -13.35
C GLY A 466 22.45 -14.28 -12.86
N SER A 467 23.05 -15.13 -13.70
CA SER A 467 23.23 -16.57 -13.52
C SER A 467 21.96 -17.41 -13.56
N SER A 468 20.78 -16.78 -13.56
CA SER A 468 19.51 -17.47 -13.79
C SER A 468 19.28 -17.74 -15.29
N LYS A 469 18.23 -18.51 -15.59
CA LYS A 469 17.77 -18.75 -16.98
C LYS A 469 17.38 -17.48 -17.75
N ARG A 470 17.09 -16.37 -17.06
CA ARG A 470 16.73 -15.07 -17.67
C ARG A 470 17.96 -14.31 -18.16
N LEU A 471 19.12 -14.53 -17.54
CA LEU A 471 20.38 -13.88 -17.91
C LEU A 471 21.61 -14.78 -17.62
N PRO A 472 21.76 -15.92 -18.32
CA PRO A 472 22.75 -16.95 -17.98
C PRO A 472 24.21 -16.53 -18.22
N GLY A 473 24.45 -15.51 -19.07
CA GLY A 473 25.79 -15.05 -19.43
C GLY A 473 26.37 -13.97 -18.50
N ARG A 474 25.65 -13.56 -17.46
CA ARG A 474 26.08 -12.53 -16.48
C ARG A 474 26.11 -13.15 -15.10
N GLU A 475 27.17 -12.91 -14.31
CA GLU A 475 27.16 -13.28 -12.89
C GLU A 475 26.08 -12.49 -12.13
N GLY A 476 25.44 -13.11 -11.14
CA GLY A 476 24.44 -12.44 -10.31
C GLY A 476 23.86 -13.34 -9.22
N TYR A 477 22.68 -12.98 -8.73
CA TYR A 477 22.06 -13.59 -7.54
C TYR A 477 21.12 -14.75 -7.86
N ASN A 478 21.03 -15.19 -9.12
CA ASN A 478 20.31 -16.38 -9.56
C ASN A 478 18.79 -16.38 -9.21
N VAL A 479 18.16 -15.22 -9.11
CA VAL A 479 16.71 -15.08 -8.88
C VAL A 479 16.00 -14.91 -10.22
N PRO A 480 15.26 -15.90 -10.75
CA PRO A 480 14.54 -15.76 -12.01
C PRO A 480 13.30 -14.88 -11.83
N LEU A 481 13.42 -13.59 -12.15
CA LEU A 481 12.28 -12.65 -12.17
C LEU A 481 11.37 -12.91 -13.38
N ASP A 482 10.06 -12.79 -13.16
CA ASP A 482 9.04 -12.95 -14.21
C ASP A 482 8.67 -11.61 -14.87
N MET A 483 8.68 -10.54 -14.08
CA MET A 483 8.45 -9.17 -14.52
C MET A 483 9.00 -8.16 -13.52
N ALA A 484 9.02 -6.89 -13.92
CA ALA A 484 9.25 -5.75 -13.05
C ALA A 484 8.16 -4.68 -13.20
N LEU A 485 7.88 -3.93 -12.13
CA LEU A 485 6.96 -2.79 -12.13
C LEU A 485 7.59 -1.62 -11.35
N GLY A 486 7.67 -0.46 -11.99
CA GLY A 486 7.85 0.81 -11.29
C GLY A 486 6.52 1.52 -11.14
N PHE A 487 6.11 1.77 -9.90
CA PHE A 487 4.88 2.45 -9.55
C PHE A 487 5.17 3.93 -9.25
N HIS A 488 4.75 4.80 -10.17
CA HIS A 488 4.92 6.25 -10.11
C HIS A 488 3.57 6.98 -10.11
N SER A 489 3.62 8.28 -9.86
CA SER A 489 2.54 9.23 -10.16
C SER A 489 3.14 10.40 -10.91
N ASP A 490 2.41 10.91 -11.91
CA ASP A 490 2.90 11.92 -12.82
C ASP A 490 2.92 13.32 -12.17
N ALA A 491 3.59 14.27 -12.83
CA ALA A 491 3.62 15.69 -12.48
C ALA A 491 2.94 16.54 -13.57
N GLY A 492 1.72 16.16 -13.98
CA GLY A 492 0.95 16.89 -15.00
C GLY A 492 0.10 18.00 -14.37
N GLU A 493 0.39 19.26 -14.66
CA GLU A 493 -0.42 20.39 -14.19
C GLU A 493 -1.80 20.41 -14.88
N SER A 494 -2.87 20.52 -14.09
CA SER A 494 -4.21 20.85 -14.59
C SER A 494 -4.84 21.88 -13.66
N TYR A 495 -5.07 23.09 -14.17
CA TYR A 495 -5.84 24.12 -13.48
C TYR A 495 -7.35 23.86 -13.53
N ALA A 496 -7.79 22.96 -14.41
CA ALA A 496 -9.18 22.52 -14.49
C ALA A 496 -9.50 21.51 -13.37
N ASP A 497 -10.72 21.58 -12.84
CA ASP A 497 -11.28 20.65 -11.83
C ASP A 497 -11.59 19.26 -12.41
N SER A 498 -10.72 18.73 -13.27
CA SER A 498 -10.84 17.44 -13.92
C SER A 498 -9.63 16.56 -13.63
N THR A 499 -9.87 15.25 -13.57
CA THR A 499 -8.80 14.27 -13.36
C THR A 499 -7.89 14.11 -14.57
N VAL A 500 -6.58 13.90 -14.37
CA VAL A 500 -5.60 13.72 -15.46
C VAL A 500 -5.60 12.27 -15.97
N GLY A 501 -5.65 11.31 -15.05
CA GLY A 501 -5.77 9.88 -15.36
C GLY A 501 -4.46 9.12 -15.49
N THR A 502 -4.55 7.89 -16.00
CA THR A 502 -3.49 6.88 -15.85
C THR A 502 -2.74 6.62 -17.15
N LEU A 503 -1.40 6.73 -17.11
CA LEU A 503 -0.46 6.47 -18.19
C LEU A 503 0.37 5.20 -17.90
N ALA A 504 0.72 4.44 -18.94
CA ALA A 504 1.60 3.28 -18.80
C ALA A 504 2.71 3.29 -19.86
N ILE A 505 3.94 3.03 -19.43
CA ILE A 505 5.14 3.16 -20.26
C ILE A 505 5.88 1.81 -20.33
N TYR A 506 6.33 1.46 -21.54
CA TYR A 506 7.18 0.32 -21.84
C TYR A 506 8.28 0.73 -22.84
N THR A 507 9.19 -0.19 -23.14
CA THR A 507 10.21 0.03 -24.17
C THR A 507 10.42 -1.20 -25.05
N GLU A 508 10.03 -1.13 -26.33
CA GLU A 508 10.20 -2.22 -27.29
C GLU A 508 11.67 -2.38 -27.73
N ILE A 509 12.37 -1.29 -28.00
CA ILE A 509 13.73 -1.33 -28.55
C ILE A 509 14.74 -0.89 -27.47
N SER A 510 15.70 -1.75 -27.17
CA SER A 510 16.81 -1.46 -26.26
C SER A 510 18.13 -1.88 -26.92
N GLU A 511 19.13 -1.00 -26.95
CA GLU A 511 20.42 -1.25 -27.62
C GLU A 511 20.28 -1.73 -29.08
N LYS A 512 19.30 -1.19 -29.83
CA LYS A 512 18.95 -1.61 -31.20
C LYS A 512 18.45 -3.07 -31.31
N ALA A 513 18.03 -3.68 -30.20
CA ALA A 513 17.45 -5.01 -30.14
C ALA A 513 15.99 -4.94 -29.65
N ASN A 514 15.14 -5.77 -30.25
CA ASN A 514 13.73 -5.95 -29.86
C ASN A 514 13.49 -7.26 -29.08
N GLN A 515 14.57 -7.90 -28.62
CA GLN A 515 14.55 -9.13 -27.83
C GLN A 515 15.38 -8.97 -26.57
N TYR A 516 14.90 -9.55 -25.47
CA TYR A 516 15.69 -9.76 -24.25
C TYR A 516 16.85 -10.73 -24.51
N LYS A 517 17.87 -10.73 -23.64
CA LYS A 517 19.00 -11.68 -23.79
C LYS A 517 18.57 -13.15 -23.76
N TYR A 518 17.45 -13.50 -23.09
CA TYR A 518 16.86 -14.85 -23.11
C TYR A 518 16.05 -15.19 -24.39
N LYS A 519 16.02 -14.29 -25.39
CA LYS A 519 15.32 -14.42 -26.69
C LYS A 519 13.80 -14.21 -26.66
N GLY A 520 13.23 -13.75 -25.55
CA GLY A 520 11.84 -13.26 -25.54
C GLY A 520 11.72 -11.91 -26.26
N ASN A 521 10.62 -11.67 -26.98
CA ASN A 521 10.36 -10.38 -27.63
C ASN A 521 9.97 -9.31 -26.59
N ARG A 522 10.57 -8.13 -26.67
CA ARG A 522 10.34 -7.02 -25.73
C ARG A 522 8.94 -6.42 -25.81
N ILE A 523 8.27 -6.54 -26.97
CA ILE A 523 6.89 -6.09 -27.17
C ILE A 523 5.90 -6.74 -26.19
N ILE A 524 6.25 -7.85 -25.53
CA ILE A 524 5.41 -8.44 -24.48
C ILE A 524 5.21 -7.52 -23.26
N ALA A 525 6.09 -6.53 -23.05
CA ALA A 525 5.90 -5.50 -22.03
C ALA A 525 4.71 -4.58 -22.35
N ARG A 526 4.39 -4.39 -23.63
CA ARG A 526 3.17 -3.68 -24.04
C ARG A 526 1.91 -4.41 -23.57
N GLU A 527 1.91 -5.74 -23.64
CA GLU A 527 0.78 -6.56 -23.19
C GLU A 527 0.59 -6.44 -21.67
N LEU A 528 1.69 -6.41 -20.89
CA LEU A 528 1.66 -6.11 -19.46
C LEU A 528 1.02 -4.75 -19.20
N CYS A 529 1.49 -3.69 -19.87
CA CYS A 529 0.95 -2.34 -19.72
C CYS A 529 -0.54 -2.26 -20.07
N ASP A 530 -0.95 -2.85 -21.20
CA ASP A 530 -2.34 -2.79 -21.66
C ASP A 530 -3.30 -3.49 -20.67
N ILE A 531 -2.93 -4.69 -20.19
CA ILE A 531 -3.74 -5.45 -19.22
C ILE A 531 -3.84 -4.70 -17.89
N VAL A 532 -2.71 -4.28 -17.31
CA VAL A 532 -2.68 -3.62 -16.00
C VAL A 532 -3.42 -2.28 -16.06
N GLN A 533 -3.09 -1.42 -17.02
CA GLN A 533 -3.73 -0.12 -17.16
C GLN A 533 -5.24 -0.28 -17.45
N SER A 534 -5.65 -1.26 -18.29
CA SER A 534 -7.07 -1.51 -18.57
C SER A 534 -7.83 -1.88 -17.29
N GLN A 535 -7.23 -2.72 -16.45
CA GLN A 535 -7.85 -3.13 -15.18
C GLN A 535 -7.96 -1.95 -14.21
N VAL A 536 -6.90 -1.14 -14.07
CA VAL A 536 -6.88 0.07 -13.22
C VAL A 536 -7.95 1.06 -13.64
N VAL A 537 -7.99 1.44 -14.91
CA VAL A 537 -8.98 2.41 -15.41
C VAL A 537 -10.40 1.90 -15.23
N SER A 538 -10.66 0.61 -15.52
CA SER A 538 -12.00 0.05 -15.39
C SER A 538 -12.51 0.08 -13.95
N ASP A 539 -11.67 -0.32 -13.00
CA ASP A 539 -12.02 -0.35 -11.58
C ASP A 539 -12.24 1.05 -11.00
N ILE A 540 -11.41 2.03 -11.38
CA ILE A 540 -11.59 3.42 -10.94
C ILE A 540 -12.90 3.98 -11.48
N LYS A 541 -13.21 3.76 -12.77
CA LYS A 541 -14.47 4.21 -13.38
C LYS A 541 -15.69 3.62 -12.71
N ALA A 542 -15.61 2.35 -12.33
CA ALA A 542 -16.71 1.64 -11.69
C ALA A 542 -16.93 2.08 -10.22
N SER A 543 -15.91 2.65 -9.57
CA SER A 543 -15.91 2.83 -8.10
C SER A 543 -15.87 4.29 -7.64
N PHE A 544 -15.22 5.20 -8.39
CA PHE A 544 -14.94 6.56 -7.93
C PHE A 544 -15.21 7.63 -8.98
N GLU A 545 -14.65 7.47 -10.18
CA GLU A 545 -14.63 8.52 -11.20
C GLU A 545 -14.97 7.96 -12.58
N PRO A 546 -16.25 7.96 -12.99
CA PRO A 546 -16.69 7.42 -14.28
C PRO A 546 -15.98 8.02 -15.49
N ASN A 547 -15.49 9.26 -15.37
CA ASN A 547 -14.79 9.97 -16.43
C ASN A 547 -13.26 9.82 -16.34
N TRP A 548 -12.74 8.93 -15.49
CA TRP A 548 -11.29 8.75 -15.30
C TRP A 548 -10.58 8.51 -16.63
N SER A 549 -9.60 9.34 -16.94
CA SER A 549 -8.93 9.30 -18.23
C SER A 549 -8.00 8.09 -18.34
N ARG A 550 -8.14 7.35 -19.46
CA ARG A 550 -7.10 6.43 -19.91
C ARG A 550 -6.14 7.22 -20.78
N ARG A 551 -4.89 7.34 -20.32
CA ARG A 551 -3.80 7.94 -21.09
C ARG A 551 -3.07 6.87 -21.90
N GLU A 552 -1.95 7.23 -22.47
CA GLU A 552 -1.21 6.47 -23.49
C GLU A 552 -0.67 5.13 -23.00
N LEU A 553 -0.39 4.24 -23.96
CA LEU A 553 0.54 3.13 -23.84
C LEU A 553 1.86 3.52 -24.50
N TRP A 554 2.70 4.26 -23.79
CA TRP A 554 3.92 4.85 -24.33
C TRP A 554 5.03 3.83 -24.55
N ASP A 555 5.47 3.71 -25.79
CA ASP A 555 6.79 3.15 -26.11
C ASP A 555 7.83 4.28 -26.03
N ARG A 556 8.54 4.38 -24.91
CA ARG A 556 9.53 5.44 -24.65
C ARG A 556 10.76 4.85 -23.96
N GLU A 557 11.93 5.43 -24.22
CA GLU A 557 13.22 4.93 -23.73
C GLU A 557 13.55 5.35 -22.29
N TYR A 558 12.58 5.26 -21.37
CA TYR A 558 12.84 5.46 -19.94
C TYR A 558 13.78 4.37 -19.44
N TYR A 559 14.80 4.74 -18.67
CA TYR A 559 15.83 3.80 -18.25
C TYR A 559 15.24 2.61 -17.48
N GLU A 560 14.29 2.88 -16.59
CA GLU A 560 13.64 1.88 -15.74
C GLU A 560 12.83 0.84 -16.53
N SER A 561 12.28 1.17 -17.71
CA SER A 561 11.60 0.20 -18.58
C SER A 561 12.52 -0.38 -19.67
N ARG A 562 13.56 0.36 -20.08
CA ARG A 562 14.49 -0.01 -21.15
C ARG A 562 15.57 -0.99 -20.69
N ALA A 563 16.21 -0.71 -19.57
CA ALA A 563 17.41 -1.42 -19.11
C ALA A 563 17.16 -2.81 -18.52
N PRO A 564 16.03 -3.11 -17.85
CA PRO A 564 15.77 -4.47 -17.38
C PRO A 564 15.68 -5.50 -18.52
N GLU A 565 16.27 -6.67 -18.28
CA GLU A 565 16.23 -7.83 -19.18
C GLU A 565 15.03 -8.76 -18.91
N VAL A 566 13.95 -8.19 -18.39
CA VAL A 566 12.64 -8.82 -18.15
C VAL A 566 11.51 -7.87 -18.59
N PRO A 567 10.29 -8.39 -18.85
CA PRO A 567 9.11 -7.54 -19.07
C PRO A 567 8.92 -6.54 -17.94
N THR A 568 8.90 -5.25 -18.29
CA THR A 568 8.85 -4.16 -17.32
C THR A 568 7.84 -3.11 -17.72
N MET A 569 7.05 -2.65 -16.75
CA MET A 569 6.10 -1.56 -16.87
C MET A 569 6.51 -0.42 -15.92
N LEU A 570 6.39 0.82 -16.40
CA LEU A 570 6.27 1.98 -15.53
C LEU A 570 4.81 2.44 -15.55
N LEU A 571 4.22 2.60 -14.38
CA LEU A 571 2.85 3.07 -14.19
C LEU A 571 2.91 4.50 -13.68
N GLU A 572 2.31 5.43 -14.42
CA GLU A 572 2.04 6.79 -13.97
C GLU A 572 0.55 6.86 -13.61
N LEU A 573 0.22 6.65 -12.33
CA LEU A 573 -1.15 6.38 -11.92
C LEU A 573 -2.11 7.55 -12.16
N LEU A 574 -1.72 8.72 -11.68
CA LEU A 574 -2.47 9.97 -11.59
C LEU A 574 -1.48 11.14 -11.55
N SER A 575 -1.94 12.38 -11.63
CA SER A 575 -1.08 13.55 -11.44
C SER A 575 -1.04 14.02 -9.98
N HIS A 576 0.16 14.08 -9.42
CA HIS A 576 0.44 14.60 -8.09
C HIS A 576 0.27 16.13 -7.98
N GLN A 577 0.24 16.84 -9.12
CA GLN A 577 0.02 18.28 -9.19
C GLN A 577 -1.45 18.64 -9.45
N SER A 578 -2.34 17.66 -9.64
CA SER A 578 -3.78 17.88 -9.81
C SER A 578 -4.51 17.71 -8.48
N PHE A 579 -5.17 18.79 -8.02
CA PHE A 579 -5.98 18.72 -6.80
C PHE A 579 -7.11 17.68 -6.91
N SER A 580 -7.77 17.58 -8.06
CA SER A 580 -8.83 16.59 -8.29
C SER A 580 -8.33 15.15 -8.21
N ASP A 581 -7.13 14.88 -8.74
CA ASP A 581 -6.50 13.56 -8.60
C ASP A 581 -6.11 13.30 -7.15
N MET A 582 -5.53 14.29 -6.45
CA MET A 582 -5.06 14.12 -5.07
C MET A 582 -6.18 13.98 -4.04
N ARG A 583 -7.39 14.51 -4.30
CA ARG A 583 -8.59 14.20 -3.48
C ARG A 583 -8.91 12.71 -3.47
N LEU A 584 -8.70 12.03 -4.60
CA LEU A 584 -8.83 10.57 -4.70
C LEU A 584 -7.56 9.88 -4.19
N GLY A 585 -6.39 10.35 -4.61
CA GLY A 585 -5.09 9.80 -4.30
C GLY A 585 -4.83 9.69 -2.80
N ASN A 586 -5.29 10.66 -2.00
CA ASN A 586 -5.15 10.66 -0.54
C ASN A 586 -6.19 9.76 0.17
N ASP A 587 -7.22 9.23 -0.51
CA ASP A 587 -8.22 8.33 0.11
C ASP A 587 -7.70 6.89 0.18
N PRO A 588 -7.53 6.29 1.37
CA PRO A 588 -7.08 4.90 1.51
C PRO A 588 -7.96 3.87 0.78
N SER A 589 -9.23 4.19 0.55
CA SER A 589 -10.17 3.33 -0.17
C SER A 589 -9.88 3.31 -1.67
N PHE A 590 -9.48 4.46 -2.23
CA PHE A 590 -8.98 4.56 -3.59
C PHE A 590 -7.65 3.81 -3.72
N LYS A 591 -6.73 4.00 -2.77
CA LYS A 591 -5.45 3.27 -2.71
C LYS A 591 -5.66 1.75 -2.72
N PHE A 592 -6.62 1.24 -1.93
CA PHE A 592 -6.98 -0.17 -1.91
C PHE A 592 -7.49 -0.68 -3.27
N VAL A 593 -8.45 0.02 -3.89
CA VAL A 593 -9.04 -0.39 -5.18
C VAL A 593 -8.00 -0.36 -6.30
N VAL A 594 -7.18 0.68 -6.38
CA VAL A 594 -6.11 0.79 -7.37
C VAL A 594 -5.08 -0.32 -7.18
N SER A 595 -4.61 -0.55 -5.96
CA SER A 595 -3.63 -1.60 -5.68
C SER A 595 -4.19 -2.98 -6.01
N ARG A 596 -5.46 -3.23 -5.71
CA ARG A 596 -6.16 -4.45 -6.11
C ARG A 596 -6.27 -4.57 -7.63
N ALA A 597 -6.53 -3.49 -8.35
CA ALA A 597 -6.60 -3.48 -9.81
C ALA A 597 -5.24 -3.79 -10.45
N VAL A 598 -4.15 -3.22 -9.93
CA VAL A 598 -2.77 -3.53 -10.36
C VAL A 598 -2.45 -5.00 -10.11
N TYR A 599 -2.75 -5.53 -8.92
CA TYR A 599 -2.61 -6.96 -8.61
C TYR A 599 -3.38 -7.84 -9.61
N LYS A 600 -4.67 -7.54 -9.85
CA LYS A 600 -5.50 -8.27 -10.82
C LYS A 600 -4.86 -8.27 -12.22
N GLY A 601 -4.36 -7.12 -12.66
CA GLY A 601 -3.68 -6.97 -13.94
C GLY A 601 -2.41 -7.84 -14.04
N ILE A 602 -1.55 -7.80 -13.01
CA ILE A 602 -0.32 -8.60 -12.93
C ILE A 602 -0.65 -10.10 -12.96
N LEU A 603 -1.63 -10.55 -12.17
CA LEU A 603 -2.06 -11.94 -12.15
C LEU A 603 -2.55 -12.40 -13.53
N LYS A 604 -3.41 -11.61 -14.18
CA LYS A 604 -3.94 -11.90 -15.51
C LYS A 604 -2.82 -11.95 -16.55
N TYR A 605 -1.88 -11.01 -16.53
CA TYR A 605 -0.70 -11.02 -17.40
C TYR A 605 0.16 -12.26 -17.20
N LEU A 606 0.52 -12.58 -15.96
CA LEU A 606 1.37 -13.73 -15.65
C LEU A 606 0.68 -15.06 -16.01
N ALA A 607 -0.62 -15.18 -15.76
CA ALA A 607 -1.40 -16.34 -16.20
C ALA A 607 -1.43 -16.46 -17.73
N TYR A 608 -1.62 -15.34 -18.44
CA TYR A 608 -1.61 -15.30 -19.91
C TYR A 608 -0.28 -15.78 -20.49
N ILE A 609 0.86 -15.23 -20.04
CA ILE A 609 2.17 -15.58 -20.60
C ILE A 609 2.65 -16.99 -20.18
N ASN A 610 2.05 -17.58 -19.15
CA ASN A 610 2.36 -18.95 -18.73
C ASN A 610 1.31 -19.98 -19.22
N ASN A 611 0.26 -19.53 -19.91
CA ASN A 611 -0.87 -20.37 -20.33
C ASN A 611 -1.54 -21.11 -19.16
N GLU A 612 -1.70 -20.42 -18.04
CA GLU A 612 -2.30 -20.93 -16.81
C GLU A 612 -3.71 -20.34 -16.59
N ASP A 613 -4.54 -21.04 -15.82
CA ASP A 613 -5.78 -20.45 -15.31
C ASP A 613 -5.45 -19.51 -14.14
N TYR A 614 -6.25 -18.47 -13.94
CA TYR A 614 -6.14 -17.58 -12.78
C TYR A 614 -7.43 -17.53 -11.96
N VAL A 615 -7.28 -17.20 -10.67
CA VAL A 615 -8.36 -16.84 -9.75
C VAL A 615 -7.87 -15.65 -8.92
N VAL A 616 -8.70 -14.63 -8.74
CA VAL A 616 -8.35 -13.47 -7.91
C VAL A 616 -8.66 -13.78 -6.44
N GLN A 617 -7.83 -13.31 -5.50
CA GLN A 617 -8.06 -13.51 -4.07
C GLN A 617 -9.38 -12.86 -3.60
N PRO A 618 -10.05 -13.38 -2.55
CA PRO A 618 -11.28 -12.79 -2.04
C PRO A 618 -11.12 -11.40 -1.43
N LEU A 619 -12.24 -10.73 -1.17
CA LEU A 619 -12.30 -9.54 -0.30
C LEU A 619 -12.39 -9.96 1.19
N PRO A 620 -12.00 -9.08 2.13
CA PRO A 620 -12.18 -9.33 3.57
C PRO A 620 -13.63 -9.67 3.92
N VAL A 621 -13.81 -10.51 4.94
CA VAL A 621 -15.13 -10.89 5.44
C VAL A 621 -15.89 -9.66 5.97
N LYS A 622 -17.20 -9.80 6.13
CA LYS A 622 -18.06 -8.77 6.74
C LYS A 622 -18.92 -9.38 7.84
N ASP A 623 -19.61 -8.53 8.59
CA ASP A 623 -20.57 -8.93 9.63
C ASP A 623 -19.91 -9.88 10.66
N PHE A 624 -18.67 -9.56 11.06
CA PHE A 624 -17.90 -10.38 11.99
C PHE A 624 -18.42 -10.20 13.43
N ALA A 625 -18.63 -11.31 14.13
CA ALA A 625 -19.03 -11.33 15.53
C ALA A 625 -18.22 -12.37 16.31
N ALA A 626 -17.88 -12.01 17.56
CA ALA A 626 -17.27 -12.90 18.54
C ALA A 626 -18.11 -12.86 19.82
N GLU A 627 -18.99 -13.84 20.01
CA GLU A 627 -19.87 -13.99 21.18
C GLU A 627 -19.28 -14.99 22.20
N LEU A 628 -19.74 -14.92 23.45
CA LEU A 628 -19.43 -15.92 24.47
C LEU A 628 -20.56 -16.97 24.57
N ASP A 629 -20.19 -18.24 24.68
CA ASP A 629 -21.07 -19.36 24.99
C ASP A 629 -20.40 -20.27 26.02
N GLY A 630 -20.66 -20.01 27.30
CA GLY A 630 -19.91 -20.62 28.41
C GLY A 630 -18.41 -20.31 28.31
N ASN A 631 -17.58 -21.34 28.25
CA ASN A 631 -16.12 -21.21 28.10
C ASN A 631 -15.67 -21.25 26.62
N PHE A 632 -16.54 -20.89 25.70
CA PHE A 632 -16.23 -20.84 24.27
C PHE A 632 -16.44 -19.44 23.70
N ALA A 633 -15.52 -19.02 22.84
CA ALA A 633 -15.71 -17.95 21.89
C ALA A 633 -16.41 -18.50 20.65
N LYS A 634 -17.63 -18.05 20.37
CA LYS A 634 -18.37 -18.37 19.16
C LYS A 634 -18.16 -17.27 18.13
N LEU A 635 -17.42 -17.59 17.08
CA LEU A 635 -17.11 -16.68 15.98
C LEU A 635 -18.04 -16.93 14.81
N SER A 636 -18.55 -15.87 14.18
CA SER A 636 -19.37 -15.95 12.96
C SER A 636 -19.12 -14.75 12.04
N TRP A 637 -19.22 -14.96 10.73
CA TRP A 637 -18.98 -13.93 9.72
C TRP A 637 -19.71 -14.24 8.42
N GLN A 638 -19.70 -13.29 7.48
CA GLN A 638 -20.27 -13.46 6.15
C GLN A 638 -19.23 -13.22 5.05
N PRO A 639 -19.31 -13.94 3.92
CA PRO A 639 -18.48 -13.65 2.76
C PRO A 639 -18.83 -12.27 2.18
N ARG A 640 -17.81 -11.58 1.64
CA ARG A 640 -18.00 -10.35 0.86
C ARG A 640 -17.86 -10.66 -0.64
N GLN A 641 -18.91 -10.37 -1.39
CA GLN A 641 -18.88 -10.49 -2.85
C GLN A 641 -18.06 -9.35 -3.46
N ASP A 642 -17.16 -9.67 -4.38
CA ASP A 642 -16.48 -8.70 -5.23
C ASP A 642 -17.31 -8.49 -6.51
N THR A 643 -17.87 -7.29 -6.66
CA THR A 643 -18.70 -6.93 -7.84
C THR A 643 -17.84 -6.70 -9.09
N LEU A 644 -16.55 -6.38 -8.92
CA LEU A 644 -15.59 -6.10 -9.97
C LEU A 644 -14.84 -7.35 -10.44
N GLU A 645 -14.93 -8.47 -9.72
CA GLU A 645 -14.22 -9.70 -10.04
C GLU A 645 -14.94 -10.96 -9.51
N SER A 646 -15.70 -11.62 -10.39
CA SER A 646 -16.52 -12.78 -10.02
C SER A 646 -15.70 -14.00 -9.61
N SER A 647 -14.44 -14.13 -10.04
CA SER A 647 -13.58 -15.24 -9.63
C SER A 647 -13.15 -15.15 -8.15
N ALA A 648 -13.31 -14.00 -7.51
CA ALA A 648 -12.87 -13.74 -6.14
C ALA A 648 -13.77 -14.36 -5.04
N ALA A 649 -14.73 -15.21 -5.39
CA ALA A 649 -15.58 -15.86 -4.39
C ALA A 649 -14.74 -16.70 -3.40
N PRO A 650 -15.03 -16.63 -2.09
CA PRO A 650 -14.33 -17.43 -1.08
C PRO A 650 -14.71 -18.91 -1.16
N LYS A 651 -13.75 -19.79 -0.84
CA LYS A 651 -13.92 -21.24 -0.71
C LYS A 651 -13.68 -21.75 0.71
N GLY A 652 -13.19 -20.90 1.59
CA GLY A 652 -12.92 -21.18 3.00
C GLY A 652 -12.36 -19.94 3.67
N TYR A 653 -11.92 -20.12 4.91
CA TYR A 653 -11.45 -19.04 5.78
C TYR A 653 -10.26 -19.50 6.61
N ILE A 654 -9.45 -18.55 7.07
CA ILE A 654 -8.42 -18.78 8.08
C ILE A 654 -8.75 -17.90 9.28
N VAL A 655 -8.82 -18.51 10.47
CA VAL A 655 -9.03 -17.81 11.74
C VAL A 655 -7.71 -17.74 12.46
N TYR A 656 -7.24 -16.52 12.71
CA TYR A 656 -6.04 -16.24 13.48
C TYR A 656 -6.44 -15.91 14.91
N THR A 657 -5.71 -16.46 15.88
CA THR A 657 -5.98 -16.24 17.32
C THR A 657 -4.78 -15.64 18.01
N PHE A 658 -5.03 -14.67 18.89
CA PHE A 658 -4.03 -14.16 19.83
C PHE A 658 -4.58 -14.13 21.25
N GLU A 659 -3.91 -14.84 22.16
CA GLU A 659 -4.19 -14.88 23.59
C GLU A 659 -3.28 -13.91 24.36
N ARG A 660 -3.85 -13.13 25.29
CA ARG A 660 -3.09 -12.21 26.14
C ARG A 660 -3.65 -12.04 27.55
N ASP A 661 -2.77 -11.62 28.47
CA ASP A 661 -3.17 -11.20 29.82
C ASP A 661 -3.75 -9.78 29.75
N PRO A 662 -4.95 -9.51 30.32
CA PRO A 662 -5.55 -8.17 30.34
C PRO A 662 -4.64 -7.09 30.96
N ASN A 663 -3.73 -7.45 31.87
CA ASN A 663 -2.78 -6.52 32.48
C ASN A 663 -1.60 -6.16 31.58
N THR A 664 -1.43 -6.88 30.47
CA THR A 664 -0.35 -6.66 29.49
C THR A 664 -0.81 -5.95 28.23
N VAL A 665 -2.11 -5.68 28.10
CA VAL A 665 -2.65 -4.81 27.05
C VAL A 665 -2.00 -3.44 27.23
N GLY A 666 -1.09 -3.13 26.31
CA GLY A 666 -0.13 -2.04 26.42
C GLY A 666 -0.81 -0.70 26.68
N ASN A 667 -0.12 0.16 27.42
CA ASN A 667 -0.45 1.57 27.53
C ASN A 667 -0.66 2.15 26.12
N VAL A 668 -1.58 3.11 25.95
CA VAL A 668 -1.87 3.90 24.72
C VAL A 668 -0.64 4.68 24.17
N LEU A 669 0.58 4.34 24.62
CA LEU A 669 1.88 4.89 24.28
C LEU A 669 2.80 3.88 23.58
N THR A 670 2.29 2.73 23.12
CA THR A 670 3.02 1.82 22.22
C THR A 670 2.48 1.97 20.80
N GLU A 671 3.36 1.92 19.79
CA GLU A 671 2.94 2.06 18.38
C GLU A 671 1.85 1.01 18.05
N PRO A 672 0.82 1.37 17.26
CA PRO A 672 -0.22 0.43 16.87
C PRO A 672 0.44 -0.70 16.12
N THR A 673 0.16 -1.91 16.59
CA THR A 673 0.82 -3.11 16.09
C THR A 673 0.09 -3.72 14.90
N ASN A 674 -0.94 -3.05 14.40
CA ASN A 674 -1.85 -3.48 13.34
C ASN A 674 -2.34 -4.92 13.54
N GLY A 675 -2.49 -5.35 14.80
CA GLY A 675 -2.87 -6.71 15.13
C GLY A 675 -1.94 -7.77 14.55
N ILE A 676 -0.63 -7.54 14.53
CA ILE A 676 0.38 -8.56 14.17
C ILE A 676 1.17 -9.02 15.41
N ASP A 677 0.99 -8.36 16.55
CA ASP A 677 1.77 -8.58 17.76
C ASP A 677 1.35 -9.81 18.58
N GLY A 678 1.15 -10.96 17.94
CA GLY A 678 0.93 -12.22 18.65
C GLY A 678 -0.08 -13.19 18.05
N PHE A 679 -0.54 -12.96 16.82
CA PHE A 679 -1.38 -13.96 16.16
C PHE A 679 -0.59 -15.21 15.77
N ASP A 680 -1.23 -16.36 15.94
CA ASP A 680 -0.73 -17.66 15.49
C ASP A 680 -0.65 -17.78 13.96
N ASN A 681 -0.30 -18.96 13.46
CA ASN A 681 -0.25 -19.25 12.02
C ASN A 681 -1.63 -19.44 11.37
N GLY A 682 -2.71 -19.26 12.13
CA GLY A 682 -4.09 -19.40 11.68
C GLY A 682 -4.56 -20.85 11.54
N LYS A 683 -5.87 -21.02 11.63
CA LYS A 683 -6.58 -22.30 11.45
C LYS A 683 -7.52 -22.23 10.25
N TYR A 684 -7.29 -23.08 9.27
CA TYR A 684 -8.18 -23.21 8.10
C TYR A 684 -9.50 -23.90 8.45
N LEU A 685 -10.58 -23.42 7.85
CA LEU A 685 -11.90 -24.07 7.85
C LEU A 685 -12.72 -23.68 6.61
N GLU A 686 -13.72 -24.49 6.26
CA GLU A 686 -14.61 -24.21 5.12
C GLU A 686 -15.83 -23.36 5.52
N ASN A 687 -16.29 -23.49 6.76
CA ASN A 687 -17.48 -22.83 7.28
C ASN A 687 -17.20 -21.39 7.70
N ASN A 688 -18.25 -20.57 7.75
CA ASN A 688 -18.21 -19.17 8.17
C ASN A 688 -18.49 -18.95 9.68
N ALA A 689 -18.26 -19.98 10.48
CA ALA A 689 -18.40 -19.94 11.93
C ALA A 689 -17.54 -21.02 12.59
N ILE A 690 -17.06 -20.74 13.81
CA ILE A 690 -16.30 -21.67 14.64
C ILE A 690 -16.49 -21.38 16.13
N SER A 691 -16.45 -22.42 16.97
CA SER A 691 -16.34 -22.28 18.42
C SER A 691 -14.92 -22.62 18.87
N ILE A 692 -14.29 -21.72 19.63
CA ILE A 692 -12.93 -21.87 20.16
C ILE A 692 -13.00 -21.88 21.67
N GLN A 693 -12.39 -22.88 22.31
CA GLN A 693 -12.32 -22.94 23.77
C GLN A 693 -11.40 -21.85 24.30
N ILE A 694 -11.83 -21.15 25.36
CA ILE A 694 -11.10 -20.05 25.98
C ILE A 694 -11.10 -20.18 27.51
N GLU A 695 -10.15 -19.51 28.16
CA GLU A 695 -9.96 -19.59 29.61
C GLU A 695 -10.38 -18.29 30.34
N PRO A 696 -11.03 -18.39 31.52
CA PRO A 696 -11.28 -17.24 32.39
C PRO A 696 -10.01 -16.49 32.78
N GLY A 697 -10.09 -15.16 32.78
CA GLY A 697 -9.00 -14.26 33.14
C GLY A 697 -8.02 -13.93 32.03
N LYS A 698 -8.29 -14.37 30.80
CA LYS A 698 -7.52 -14.06 29.61
C LYS A 698 -8.40 -13.35 28.58
N ILE A 699 -7.76 -12.62 27.67
CA ILE A 699 -8.42 -12.02 26.51
C ILE A 699 -7.95 -12.76 25.26
N TYR A 700 -8.91 -13.11 24.40
CA TYR A 700 -8.66 -13.70 23.09
C TYR A 700 -9.09 -12.72 22.01
N SER A 701 -8.19 -12.39 21.10
CA SER A 701 -8.45 -11.59 19.91
C SER A 701 -8.42 -12.46 18.66
N PHE A 702 -9.27 -12.12 17.71
CA PHE A 702 -9.46 -12.88 16.48
C PHE A 702 -9.47 -11.97 15.26
N LYS A 703 -8.84 -12.43 14.18
CA LYS A 703 -9.03 -11.89 12.84
C LYS A 703 -9.24 -13.01 11.84
N ILE A 704 -9.93 -12.68 10.75
CA ILE A 704 -10.37 -13.65 9.76
C ILE A 704 -9.96 -13.18 8.38
N THR A 705 -9.39 -14.08 7.60
CA THR A 705 -9.19 -13.92 6.16
C THR A 705 -10.04 -14.91 5.40
N ALA A 706 -10.52 -14.48 4.24
CA ALA A 706 -11.19 -15.33 3.28
C ALA A 706 -10.14 -15.89 2.30
N VAL A 707 -10.28 -17.17 1.92
CA VAL A 707 -9.34 -17.84 1.02
C VAL A 707 -10.05 -18.50 -0.16
N ASN A 708 -9.38 -18.53 -1.31
CA ASN A 708 -9.78 -19.35 -2.46
C ASN A 708 -8.54 -19.93 -3.15
N ASP A 709 -8.67 -20.36 -4.41
CA ASP A 709 -7.52 -20.90 -5.15
C ASP A 709 -6.55 -19.81 -5.62
N GLY A 710 -6.98 -18.55 -5.64
CA GLY A 710 -6.22 -17.39 -6.06
C GLY A 710 -5.33 -16.78 -4.98
N GLY A 711 -5.72 -16.93 -3.71
CA GLY A 711 -5.01 -16.31 -2.61
C GLY A 711 -5.83 -16.19 -1.33
N GLU A 712 -5.33 -15.34 -0.46
CA GLU A 712 -5.91 -14.95 0.82
C GLU A 712 -6.29 -13.46 0.79
N SER A 713 -7.42 -13.10 1.38
CA SER A 713 -7.84 -11.69 1.46
C SER A 713 -6.96 -10.88 2.41
N MET A 714 -7.11 -9.55 2.38
CA MET A 714 -6.72 -8.75 3.54
C MET A 714 -7.55 -9.17 4.77
N GLU A 715 -7.08 -8.83 5.96
CA GLU A 715 -7.71 -9.18 7.23
C GLU A 715 -9.03 -8.44 7.49
N SER A 716 -9.89 -9.06 8.30
CA SER A 716 -11.03 -8.39 8.94
C SER A 716 -10.56 -7.39 10.00
N GLU A 717 -11.49 -6.61 10.55
CA GLU A 717 -11.29 -6.00 11.86
C GLU A 717 -11.00 -7.07 12.94
N ILE A 718 -10.43 -6.63 14.06
CA ILE A 718 -10.07 -7.50 15.17
C ILE A 718 -11.11 -7.39 16.26
N LEU A 719 -11.75 -8.52 16.55
CA LEU A 719 -12.69 -8.63 17.65
C LEU A 719 -12.06 -9.42 18.80
N SER A 720 -12.39 -9.02 20.02
CA SER A 720 -11.88 -9.63 21.24
C SER A 720 -13.00 -10.09 22.17
N VAL A 721 -12.72 -11.12 22.96
CA VAL A 721 -13.60 -11.60 24.03
C VAL A 721 -12.79 -11.87 25.29
N GLY A 722 -13.42 -11.77 26.45
CA GLY A 722 -12.81 -12.09 27.72
C GLY A 722 -13.84 -12.59 28.72
N ILE A 723 -13.50 -13.66 29.44
CA ILE A 723 -14.31 -14.18 30.54
C ILE A 723 -13.69 -13.71 31.85
N SER A 724 -14.44 -12.99 32.67
CA SER A 724 -13.97 -12.53 33.98
C SER A 724 -13.62 -13.72 34.90
N LYS A 725 -12.69 -13.50 35.83
CA LYS A 725 -12.44 -14.46 36.93
C LYS A 725 -13.53 -14.41 38.00
N CYS A 726 -14.36 -13.36 38.02
CA CYS A 726 -15.46 -13.23 38.95
C CYS A 726 -16.61 -14.17 38.53
N GLU A 727 -16.93 -15.14 39.37
CA GLU A 727 -17.98 -16.12 39.11
C GLU A 727 -19.35 -15.42 38.95
N GLY A 728 -20.08 -15.75 37.88
CA GLY A 728 -21.39 -15.17 37.59
C GLY A 728 -21.36 -13.71 37.09
N ALA A 729 -20.18 -13.15 36.80
CA ALA A 729 -20.07 -11.80 36.25
C ALA A 729 -20.85 -11.68 34.91
N PRO A 730 -21.67 -10.64 34.74
CA PRO A 730 -22.40 -10.44 33.50
C PRO A 730 -21.43 -10.15 32.35
N THR A 731 -21.86 -10.52 31.14
CA THR A 731 -21.14 -10.22 29.90
C THR A 731 -21.64 -8.91 29.32
N LEU A 732 -20.73 -8.00 28.97
CA LEU A 732 -21.04 -6.77 28.25
C LEU A 732 -20.77 -6.93 26.75
N LEU A 733 -21.54 -6.23 25.92
CA LEU A 733 -21.35 -6.22 24.47
C LEU A 733 -20.55 -4.98 24.06
N ILE A 734 -19.44 -5.17 23.36
CA ILE A 734 -18.75 -4.08 22.67
C ILE A 734 -19.12 -4.11 21.19
N VAL A 735 -19.49 -2.98 20.63
CA VAL A 735 -19.76 -2.81 19.21
C VAL A 735 -18.69 -1.90 18.62
N ASN A 736 -17.88 -2.45 17.73
CA ASN A 736 -16.96 -1.64 16.94
C ASN A 736 -17.73 -0.95 15.81
N ASN A 737 -18.03 0.34 15.97
CA ASN A 737 -18.68 1.16 14.96
C ASN A 737 -17.69 2.09 14.23
N PHE A 738 -16.40 2.04 14.56
CA PHE A 738 -15.37 2.84 13.92
C PHE A 738 -14.64 2.07 12.82
N SER A 739 -15.18 2.15 11.61
CA SER A 739 -14.64 1.49 10.42
C SER A 739 -14.03 2.47 9.42
N ARG A 740 -14.06 3.77 9.72
CA ARG A 740 -13.69 4.83 8.78
C ARG A 740 -12.21 4.80 8.43
N VAL A 741 -11.96 4.86 7.13
CA VAL A 741 -10.70 5.28 6.49
C VAL A 741 -11.05 6.27 5.38
N ALA A 742 -10.39 7.41 5.34
CA ALA A 742 -10.77 8.53 4.48
C ALA A 742 -9.59 9.47 4.24
N ALA A 743 -9.63 10.22 3.14
CA ALA A 743 -8.78 11.37 2.93
C ALA A 743 -9.15 12.52 3.90
N GLY A 744 -8.24 13.50 4.05
CA GLY A 744 -8.54 14.74 4.77
C GLY A 744 -9.71 15.52 4.17
N ALA A 745 -10.34 16.36 5.01
CA ALA A 745 -11.33 17.32 4.57
C ALA A 745 -10.73 18.23 3.50
N SER A 746 -11.50 18.56 2.48
CA SER A 746 -11.05 19.36 1.35
C SER A 746 -12.13 20.34 0.90
N PHE A 747 -11.73 21.49 0.36
CA PHE A 747 -12.67 22.50 -0.13
C PHE A 747 -12.28 23.02 -1.52
N LEU A 748 -13.29 23.58 -2.20
CA LEU A 748 -13.21 24.39 -3.41
C LEU A 748 -14.11 25.61 -3.23
N THR A 749 -13.60 26.81 -3.50
CA THR A 749 -14.44 28.02 -3.51
C THR A 749 -15.38 28.02 -4.70
N SER A 750 -16.54 28.67 -4.58
CA SER A 750 -17.55 28.71 -5.64
C SER A 750 -17.08 29.34 -6.96
N ASP A 751 -16.02 30.15 -6.91
CA ASP A 751 -15.38 30.77 -8.07
C ASP A 751 -14.15 29.98 -8.58
N SER A 752 -13.87 28.82 -7.98
CA SER A 752 -12.71 27.96 -8.24
C SER A 752 -11.36 28.67 -8.12
N THR A 753 -11.25 29.80 -7.41
CA THR A 753 -9.98 30.52 -7.22
C THR A 753 -9.12 29.93 -6.13
N ARG A 754 -9.73 29.28 -5.13
CA ARG A 754 -9.03 28.65 -4.01
C ARG A 754 -9.51 27.23 -3.78
N ALA A 755 -8.60 26.35 -3.42
CA ALA A 755 -8.90 24.98 -3.06
C ALA A 755 -7.82 24.39 -2.16
N GLY A 756 -8.08 23.27 -1.50
CA GLY A 756 -7.05 22.55 -0.75
C GLY A 756 -7.60 21.61 0.31
N PHE A 757 -6.67 21.04 1.09
CA PHE A 757 -6.95 20.18 2.24
C PHE A 757 -6.92 20.99 3.54
N MET A 758 -7.83 20.67 4.46
CA MET A 758 -8.00 21.33 5.75
C MET A 758 -7.71 20.35 6.89
N ASP A 759 -6.42 20.06 7.10
CA ASP A 759 -5.97 19.08 8.09
C ASP A 759 -6.42 19.47 9.51
N GLU A 760 -6.57 20.76 9.81
CA GLU A 760 -7.10 21.24 11.09
C GLU A 760 -8.58 20.97 11.31
N VAL A 761 -9.35 20.71 10.25
CA VAL A 761 -10.77 20.34 10.34
C VAL A 761 -10.91 18.83 10.47
N ASP A 762 -10.23 18.09 9.61
CA ASP A 762 -10.10 16.64 9.66
C ASP A 762 -8.95 16.21 8.73
N ALA A 763 -7.86 15.71 9.30
CA ALA A 763 -6.73 15.17 8.51
C ALA A 763 -7.04 13.82 7.84
N GLY A 764 -8.27 13.30 7.99
CA GLY A 764 -8.69 12.00 7.50
C GLY A 764 -8.27 10.88 8.44
N VAL A 765 -8.36 9.65 7.95
CA VAL A 765 -7.99 8.44 8.71
C VAL A 765 -7.30 7.46 7.78
N ALA A 766 -6.00 7.28 7.96
CA ALA A 766 -5.24 6.29 7.21
C ALA A 766 -5.66 4.85 7.56
N TYR A 767 -5.48 3.92 6.63
CA TYR A 767 -5.58 2.49 6.91
C TYR A 767 -4.36 2.06 7.73
N HIS A 768 -4.56 1.67 9.00
CA HIS A 768 -3.53 1.31 9.96
C HIS A 768 -2.58 2.44 10.37
N ARG A 769 -1.86 3.05 9.43
CA ARG A 769 -0.89 4.12 9.65
C ARG A 769 -0.68 5.00 8.42
N GLU A 770 -0.34 6.25 8.64
CA GLU A 770 0.08 7.21 7.62
C GLU A 770 1.62 7.25 7.55
N ILE A 771 2.16 7.13 6.34
CA ILE A 771 3.61 6.98 6.06
C ILE A 771 4.10 7.91 4.95
N ALA A 772 3.25 8.76 4.39
CA ALA A 772 3.56 9.63 3.26
C ALA A 772 3.41 11.13 3.59
N MET A 773 2.64 11.49 4.62
CA MET A 773 2.40 12.89 4.99
C MET A 773 3.69 13.64 5.31
N VAL A 774 3.87 14.81 4.70
CA VAL A 774 5.06 15.68 4.90
C VAL A 774 4.75 16.92 5.74
N GLY A 775 3.51 17.42 5.70
CA GLY A 775 3.09 18.60 6.44
C GLY A 775 1.74 19.12 5.96
N LYS A 776 1.28 20.21 6.56
CA LYS A 776 0.01 20.84 6.20
C LYS A 776 0.12 21.66 4.92
N MET A 777 -0.97 21.80 4.19
CA MET A 777 -1.04 22.69 3.04
C MET A 777 -0.96 24.16 3.49
N THR A 778 -0.13 24.96 2.82
CA THR A 778 0.11 26.38 3.15
C THR A 778 -0.33 27.35 2.05
N GLU A 779 -0.39 26.91 0.80
CA GLU A 779 -0.83 27.75 -0.33
C GLU A 779 -2.09 27.21 -0.99
N PHE A 780 -3.17 27.98 -0.92
CA PHE A 780 -4.52 27.60 -1.38
C PHE A 780 -4.99 28.36 -2.62
N ASP A 781 -4.27 29.40 -3.04
CA ASP A 781 -4.59 30.22 -4.21
C ASP A 781 -4.09 29.54 -5.48
N ARG A 782 -5.01 29.18 -6.38
CA ARG A 782 -4.70 28.49 -7.64
C ARG A 782 -3.95 29.36 -8.64
N SER A 783 -3.92 30.68 -8.44
CA SER A 783 -3.20 31.60 -9.30
C SER A 783 -1.69 31.63 -9.01
N MET A 784 -1.25 31.04 -7.88
CA MET A 784 0.17 31.00 -7.53
C MET A 784 0.91 30.01 -8.43
N PRO A 785 1.85 30.48 -9.26
CA PRO A 785 2.56 29.62 -10.20
C PRO A 785 3.59 28.75 -9.49
N TRP A 786 3.87 27.60 -10.09
CA TRP A 786 5.06 26.84 -9.73
C TRP A 786 6.32 27.60 -10.20
N VAL A 787 7.34 27.69 -9.33
CA VAL A 787 8.62 28.33 -9.65
C VAL A 787 9.75 27.30 -9.67
N ASP A 788 9.87 26.53 -8.59
CA ASP A 788 10.82 25.43 -8.40
C ASP A 788 10.31 24.50 -7.29
N ASP A 789 11.07 23.46 -6.93
CA ASP A 789 10.67 22.49 -5.92
C ASP A 789 10.63 23.05 -4.48
N ASP A 790 11.34 24.14 -4.21
CA ASP A 790 11.30 24.84 -2.92
C ASP A 790 10.17 25.90 -2.88
N ASN A 791 9.65 26.32 -4.03
CA ASN A 791 8.51 27.22 -4.18
C ASN A 791 7.47 26.70 -5.19
N PRO A 792 6.63 25.73 -4.79
CA PRO A 792 5.76 25.02 -5.72
C PRO A 792 4.46 25.72 -6.09
N GLY A 793 4.11 26.86 -5.47
CA GLY A 793 2.85 27.56 -5.74
C GLY A 793 1.62 26.84 -5.16
N PHE A 794 0.52 26.81 -5.91
CA PHE A 794 -0.73 26.17 -5.47
C PHE A 794 -0.52 24.72 -5.02
N GLY A 795 -0.99 24.37 -3.81
CA GLY A 795 -0.77 23.03 -3.26
C GLY A 795 0.46 22.93 -2.36
N ALA A 796 1.30 23.98 -2.29
CA ALA A 796 2.49 23.99 -1.43
C ALA A 796 2.14 23.54 -0.01
N SER A 797 2.95 22.63 0.52
CA SER A 797 2.78 22.07 1.85
C SER A 797 4.06 22.21 2.67
N SER A 798 3.91 22.29 3.98
CA SER A 798 5.02 22.37 4.93
C SER A 798 5.70 21.00 5.13
N PHE A 799 6.69 20.93 6.02
CA PHE A 799 7.64 19.80 6.12
C PHE A 799 7.80 19.24 7.55
N GLU A 800 7.00 19.71 8.51
CA GLU A 800 7.14 19.35 9.94
C GLU A 800 6.92 17.87 10.24
N TYR A 801 6.35 17.11 9.32
CA TYR A 801 6.00 15.70 9.49
C TYR A 801 6.87 14.74 8.69
N GLU A 802 7.86 15.23 7.95
CA GLU A 802 8.79 14.38 7.19
C GLU A 802 9.51 13.36 8.08
N GLY A 803 9.62 12.12 7.61
CA GLY A 803 10.28 11.03 8.34
C GLY A 803 9.49 10.52 9.55
N GLN A 804 8.25 10.96 9.76
CA GLN A 804 7.38 10.52 10.84
C GLN A 804 6.33 9.50 10.36
N ILE A 805 5.77 8.76 11.32
CA ILE A 805 4.70 7.79 11.08
C ILE A 805 3.58 8.15 12.04
N PHE A 806 2.36 8.26 11.53
CA PHE A 806 1.18 8.58 12.33
C PHE A 806 0.22 7.39 12.36
N ALA A 807 -0.45 7.20 13.49
CA ALA A 807 -1.44 6.17 13.64
C ALA A 807 -2.70 6.50 12.84
N GLY A 808 -3.21 5.51 12.12
CA GLY A 808 -4.50 5.53 11.44
C GLY A 808 -5.53 4.72 12.22
N ASN A 809 -6.49 4.13 11.50
CA ASN A 809 -7.42 3.17 12.08
C ASN A 809 -6.76 1.79 12.21
N SER A 810 -6.53 1.32 13.45
CA SER A 810 -5.93 -0.01 13.74
C SER A 810 -6.95 -1.16 13.77
N PHE A 811 -8.26 -0.84 13.76
CA PHE A 811 -9.37 -1.80 13.76
C PHE A 811 -9.38 -2.81 14.93
N ASP A 812 -8.77 -2.49 16.06
CA ASP A 812 -8.63 -3.39 17.22
C ASP A 812 -9.09 -2.79 18.57
N TYR A 813 -9.80 -1.65 18.54
CA TYR A 813 -10.28 -0.94 19.74
C TYR A 813 -11.15 -1.76 20.71
N PRO A 814 -11.92 -2.79 20.29
CA PRO A 814 -12.61 -3.66 21.25
C PRO A 814 -11.68 -4.29 22.29
N LEU A 815 -10.40 -4.49 21.96
CA LEU A 815 -9.41 -4.95 22.92
C LEU A 815 -9.17 -3.92 24.03
N ILE A 816 -9.07 -2.64 23.68
CA ILE A 816 -8.74 -1.54 24.60
C ILE A 816 -9.86 -1.36 25.63
N HIS A 817 -11.10 -1.32 25.15
CA HIS A 817 -12.29 -1.24 26.01
C HIS A 817 -12.49 -2.55 26.81
N GLY A 818 -12.38 -3.69 26.15
CA GLY A 818 -12.53 -5.01 26.79
C GLY A 818 -11.52 -5.28 27.90
N SER A 819 -10.29 -4.78 27.76
CA SER A 819 -9.27 -4.80 28.81
C SER A 819 -9.72 -4.05 30.07
N ALA A 820 -10.26 -2.85 29.91
CA ALA A 820 -10.79 -2.07 31.03
C ALA A 820 -12.03 -2.73 31.67
N ILE A 821 -12.93 -3.29 30.85
CA ILE A 821 -14.12 -4.04 31.32
C ILE A 821 -13.70 -5.27 32.15
N MET A 822 -12.72 -6.03 31.68
CA MET A 822 -12.16 -7.19 32.41
C MET A 822 -11.55 -6.78 33.76
N LYS A 823 -10.83 -5.66 33.81
CA LYS A 823 -10.26 -5.12 35.06
C LYS A 823 -11.33 -4.62 36.03
N ALA A 824 -12.45 -4.11 35.52
CA ALA A 824 -13.64 -3.78 36.30
C ALA A 824 -14.39 -5.03 36.80
N GLY A 825 -13.97 -6.23 36.41
CA GLY A 825 -14.51 -7.50 36.91
C GLY A 825 -15.62 -8.11 36.06
N TYR A 826 -15.90 -7.57 34.87
CA TYR A 826 -16.95 -8.04 33.97
C TYR A 826 -16.40 -8.85 32.80
N SER A 827 -17.21 -9.77 32.27
CA SER A 827 -16.91 -10.44 31.01
C SER A 827 -17.29 -9.53 29.84
N PHE A 828 -16.70 -9.74 28.67
CA PHE A 828 -17.11 -9.02 27.46
C PHE A 828 -17.01 -9.88 26.22
N CYS A 829 -17.82 -9.52 25.23
CA CYS A 829 -17.73 -9.99 23.87
C CYS A 829 -17.71 -8.79 22.92
N SER A 830 -17.39 -9.00 21.64
CA SER A 830 -17.39 -7.89 20.68
C SER A 830 -17.87 -8.29 19.29
N VAL A 831 -18.48 -7.32 18.61
CA VAL A 831 -19.06 -7.48 17.28
C VAL A 831 -18.78 -6.26 16.43
N SER A 832 -18.72 -6.44 15.11
CA SER A 832 -18.76 -5.30 14.19
C SER A 832 -20.15 -4.66 14.21
N SER A 833 -20.25 -3.36 13.96
CA SER A 833 -21.56 -2.69 13.85
C SER A 833 -22.44 -3.30 12.75
N SER A 834 -21.82 -3.78 11.67
CA SER A 834 -22.50 -4.47 10.58
C SER A 834 -23.10 -5.83 10.96
N ALA A 835 -22.57 -6.50 11.99
CA ALA A 835 -23.09 -7.78 12.47
C ALA A 835 -24.35 -7.64 13.34
N LEU A 836 -24.61 -6.45 13.90
CA LEU A 836 -25.63 -6.23 14.93
C LEU A 836 -27.03 -6.71 14.56
N ALA A 837 -27.41 -6.65 13.28
CA ALA A 837 -28.72 -7.14 12.82
C ALA A 837 -28.96 -8.63 13.14
N ASN A 838 -27.89 -9.40 13.39
CA ASN A 838 -27.93 -10.82 13.72
C ASN A 838 -27.61 -11.11 15.20
N ILE A 839 -27.45 -10.08 16.03
CA ILE A 839 -27.08 -10.20 17.44
C ILE A 839 -28.30 -9.92 18.32
N ASP A 840 -28.58 -10.84 19.25
CA ASP A 840 -29.57 -10.61 20.30
C ASP A 840 -28.94 -9.79 21.43
N MET A 841 -29.07 -8.48 21.33
CA MET A 841 -28.48 -7.54 22.29
C MET A 841 -29.05 -7.69 23.71
N ASN A 842 -30.26 -8.25 23.87
CA ASN A 842 -30.93 -8.37 25.17
C ASN A 842 -30.22 -9.31 26.16
N LYS A 843 -29.28 -10.11 25.67
CA LYS A 843 -28.41 -10.96 26.52
C LYS A 843 -27.44 -10.13 27.37
N TYR A 844 -27.20 -8.88 27.00
CA TYR A 844 -26.17 -8.05 27.59
C TYR A 844 -26.81 -6.88 28.36
N PRO A 845 -26.43 -6.61 29.62
CA PRO A 845 -27.00 -5.51 30.39
C PRO A 845 -26.47 -4.13 29.97
N VAL A 846 -25.30 -4.08 29.30
CA VAL A 846 -24.72 -2.86 28.72
C VAL A 846 -24.18 -3.19 27.32
N ALA A 847 -24.41 -2.27 26.38
CA ALA A 847 -23.71 -2.21 25.11
C ALA A 847 -22.83 -0.95 25.03
N ASP A 848 -21.55 -1.15 24.74
CA ASP A 848 -20.52 -0.12 24.54
C ASP A 848 -20.28 0.08 23.04
N ILE A 849 -20.63 1.26 22.52
CA ILE A 849 -20.59 1.59 21.10
C ILE A 849 -19.40 2.51 20.83
N ILE A 850 -18.36 1.94 20.23
CA ILE A 850 -17.12 2.64 19.88
C ILE A 850 -17.30 3.33 18.53
N CYS A 851 -17.49 4.65 18.52
CA CYS A 851 -17.68 5.43 17.30
C CYS A 851 -16.40 6.11 16.80
N GLY A 852 -15.31 6.13 17.57
CA GLY A 852 -14.04 6.74 17.18
C GLY A 852 -14.19 8.13 16.54
N LYS A 853 -13.51 8.38 15.40
CA LYS A 853 -13.76 9.56 14.54
C LYS A 853 -14.60 9.23 13.30
N GLN A 854 -15.52 8.28 13.42
CA GLN A 854 -16.53 7.99 12.38
C GLN A 854 -17.27 9.28 12.02
N ILE A 855 -17.46 9.55 10.73
CA ILE A 855 -18.23 10.68 10.20
C ILE A 855 -18.50 10.41 8.72
N ARG A 856 -19.67 10.83 8.25
CA ARG A 856 -20.12 10.74 6.87
C ARG A 856 -19.05 11.31 5.93
N THR A 857 -18.58 10.46 5.04
CA THR A 857 -17.52 10.75 4.07
C THR A 857 -18.03 10.48 2.67
N ILE A 858 -17.62 11.31 1.70
CA ILE A 858 -17.91 11.15 0.27
C ILE A 858 -16.58 11.13 -0.49
N SER A 859 -16.48 10.29 -1.51
CA SER A 859 -15.27 10.15 -2.33
C SER A 859 -15.61 10.14 -3.81
N GLY A 860 -14.85 10.90 -4.60
CA GLY A 860 -15.01 10.98 -6.05
C GLY A 860 -16.35 11.56 -6.51
N SER A 861 -16.59 11.47 -7.81
CA SER A 861 -17.82 11.96 -8.45
C SER A 861 -19.00 10.99 -8.32
N TYR A 862 -18.79 9.81 -7.74
CA TYR A 862 -19.84 8.84 -7.43
C TYR A 862 -20.23 8.99 -5.95
N PRO A 863 -21.23 9.82 -5.58
CA PRO A 863 -21.47 10.20 -4.19
C PRO A 863 -22.16 9.07 -3.42
N GLN A 864 -21.45 7.99 -3.12
CA GLN A 864 -21.85 7.09 -2.06
C GLN A 864 -21.42 7.69 -0.74
N VAL A 865 -22.41 8.00 0.09
CA VAL A 865 -22.21 8.32 1.50
C VAL A 865 -21.67 7.07 2.20
N ARG A 866 -20.51 7.21 2.85
CA ARG A 866 -19.85 6.17 3.65
C ARG A 866 -19.70 6.63 5.09
N PHE A 867 -19.60 5.69 6.02
CA PHE A 867 -19.22 5.95 7.42
C PHE A 867 -20.15 6.90 8.18
N GLU A 868 -21.46 6.87 7.90
CA GLU A 868 -22.45 7.49 8.78
C GLU A 868 -22.26 6.96 10.21
N VAL A 869 -22.37 7.83 11.20
CA VAL A 869 -22.18 7.44 12.60
C VAL A 869 -23.35 6.58 13.07
N PHE A 870 -24.57 6.94 12.68
CA PHE A 870 -25.80 6.24 13.06
C PHE A 870 -26.63 5.83 11.84
N PRO A 871 -26.17 4.86 11.03
CA PRO A 871 -26.98 4.32 9.94
C PRO A 871 -28.29 3.72 10.49
N GLU A 872 -29.33 3.69 9.66
CA GLU A 872 -30.70 3.26 10.04
C GLU A 872 -30.74 1.90 10.76
N SER A 873 -29.90 0.94 10.31
CA SER A 873 -29.79 -0.38 10.93
C SER A 873 -29.30 -0.33 12.38
N LEU A 874 -28.31 0.52 12.66
CA LEU A 874 -27.78 0.73 14.00
C LEU A 874 -28.82 1.43 14.89
N MET A 875 -29.44 2.50 14.39
CA MET A 875 -30.51 3.20 15.13
C MET A 875 -31.66 2.26 15.51
N THR A 876 -32.07 1.41 14.58
CA THR A 876 -33.14 0.42 14.81
C THR A 876 -32.75 -0.58 15.89
N ALA A 877 -31.53 -1.14 15.83
CA ALA A 877 -31.04 -2.08 16.84
C ALA A 877 -30.97 -1.44 18.24
N LEU A 878 -30.43 -0.22 18.33
CA LEU A 878 -30.28 0.49 19.61
C LEU A 878 -31.64 0.89 20.21
N ARG A 879 -32.60 1.36 19.39
CA ARG A 879 -33.98 1.62 19.84
C ARG A 879 -34.59 0.36 20.44
N ALA A 880 -34.52 -0.76 19.73
CA ALA A 880 -35.08 -2.03 20.19
C ALA A 880 -34.43 -2.50 21.52
N TYR A 881 -33.11 -2.36 21.64
CA TYR A 881 -32.36 -2.71 22.84
C TYR A 881 -32.74 -1.86 24.06
N THR A 882 -32.75 -0.52 23.92
CA THR A 882 -33.14 0.37 25.03
C THR A 882 -34.60 0.21 25.44
N SER A 883 -35.51 -0.13 24.52
CA SER A 883 -36.93 -0.38 24.83
C SER A 883 -37.15 -1.58 25.75
N GLN A 884 -36.15 -2.46 25.86
CA GLN A 884 -36.15 -3.64 26.72
C GLN A 884 -35.29 -3.44 27.98
N GLY A 885 -34.82 -2.22 28.23
CA GLY A 885 -34.04 -1.84 29.41
C GLY A 885 -32.53 -1.99 29.27
N GLY A 886 -32.03 -2.23 28.06
CA GLY A 886 -30.59 -2.27 27.77
C GLY A 886 -29.91 -0.92 27.98
N ASN A 887 -28.78 -0.89 28.69
CA ASN A 887 -28.04 0.33 28.97
C ASN A 887 -26.97 0.60 27.91
N LEU A 888 -26.67 1.87 27.64
CA LEU A 888 -25.74 2.26 26.58
C LEU A 888 -24.56 3.09 27.09
N LEU A 889 -23.37 2.79 26.56
CA LEU A 889 -22.22 3.68 26.52
C LEU A 889 -21.91 4.00 25.06
N ILE A 890 -21.78 5.27 24.71
CA ILE A 890 -21.40 5.73 23.36
C ILE A 890 -20.27 6.73 23.50
N SER A 891 -19.18 6.54 22.76
CA SER A 891 -18.06 7.47 22.71
C SER A 891 -17.56 7.68 21.28
N GLY A 892 -17.41 8.94 20.88
CA GLY A 892 -16.83 9.29 19.59
C GLY A 892 -16.74 10.80 19.37
N ALA A 893 -15.88 11.22 18.45
CA ALA A 893 -15.59 12.62 18.18
C ALA A 893 -16.74 13.36 17.48
N ASN A 894 -17.54 12.65 16.67
CA ASN A 894 -18.54 13.26 15.77
C ASN A 894 -19.97 12.70 15.95
N ILE A 895 -20.29 12.16 17.14
CA ILE A 895 -21.61 11.54 17.41
C ILE A 895 -22.80 12.50 17.31
N ALA A 896 -22.58 13.81 17.43
CA ALA A 896 -23.57 14.85 17.21
C ALA A 896 -23.38 15.53 15.86
N SER A 897 -22.14 15.84 15.50
CA SER A 897 -21.83 16.65 14.31
C SER A 897 -22.13 15.98 12.99
N ASP A 898 -22.06 14.66 12.88
CA ASP A 898 -22.34 13.95 11.62
C ASP A 898 -23.68 14.33 10.98
N SER A 899 -24.70 14.63 11.82
CA SER A 899 -26.04 15.03 11.37
C SER A 899 -26.28 16.54 11.28
N HIS A 900 -25.32 17.37 11.74
CA HIS A 900 -25.47 18.84 11.85
C HIS A 900 -24.41 19.64 11.06
N HIS A 901 -23.23 19.08 10.87
CA HIS A 901 -22.06 19.77 10.35
C HIS A 901 -21.34 18.93 9.29
N PHE A 902 -21.34 19.41 8.05
CA PHE A 902 -20.73 18.71 6.91
C PHE A 902 -19.35 19.30 6.61
N ILE A 903 -18.32 18.49 6.83
CA ILE A 903 -16.91 18.87 6.60
C ILE A 903 -16.38 18.50 5.22
N TYR A 904 -17.14 17.68 4.49
CA TYR A 904 -16.91 17.38 3.08
C TYR A 904 -17.90 18.17 2.23
N GLU A 905 -17.55 18.37 0.96
CA GLU A 905 -18.42 18.99 -0.05
C GLU A 905 -19.69 18.15 -0.29
N PHE A 906 -20.66 18.30 0.60
CA PHE A 906 -21.94 17.62 0.58
C PHE A 906 -23.05 18.62 0.86
N THR A 907 -23.97 18.76 -0.09
CA THR A 907 -25.19 19.55 0.10
C THR A 907 -26.38 18.60 0.11
N PRO A 908 -26.92 18.24 1.30
CA PRO A 908 -28.08 17.36 1.38
C PRO A 908 -29.31 18.05 0.80
N ASP A 909 -30.04 17.34 -0.06
CA ASP A 909 -31.34 17.79 -0.54
C ASP A 909 -32.40 17.74 0.59
N SER A 910 -33.59 18.27 0.31
CA SER A 910 -34.67 18.31 1.30
C SER A 910 -35.15 16.92 1.73
N ALA A 911 -35.09 15.92 0.85
CA ALA A 911 -35.52 14.56 1.19
C ALA A 911 -34.49 13.92 2.13
N TYR A 912 -33.20 14.02 1.84
CA TYR A 912 -32.12 13.52 2.69
C TYR A 912 -32.14 14.16 4.08
N LYS A 913 -32.44 15.46 4.18
CA LYS A 913 -32.61 16.15 5.47
C LYS A 913 -33.71 15.50 6.32
N VAL A 914 -34.89 15.26 5.74
CA VAL A 914 -36.03 14.72 6.48
C VAL A 914 -35.89 13.22 6.73
N ASP A 915 -35.46 12.47 5.72
CA ASP A 915 -35.47 11.01 5.74
C ASP A 915 -34.25 10.40 6.45
N VAL A 916 -33.17 11.16 6.60
CA VAL A 916 -31.92 10.71 7.25
C VAL A 916 -31.57 11.61 8.43
N LEU A 917 -31.23 12.87 8.18
CA LEU A 917 -30.65 13.75 9.21
C LEU A 917 -31.60 14.02 10.37
N ASP A 918 -32.85 14.41 10.09
CA ASP A 918 -33.85 14.70 11.15
C ASP A 918 -34.13 13.45 12.00
N LYS A 919 -34.07 12.25 11.42
CA LYS A 919 -34.21 10.99 12.16
C LYS A 919 -33.01 10.72 13.06
N GLU A 920 -31.79 10.97 12.59
CA GLU A 920 -30.56 10.86 13.38
C GLU A 920 -30.58 11.86 14.56
N ILE A 921 -30.97 13.11 14.29
CA ILE A 921 -31.10 14.17 15.31
C ILE A 921 -32.14 13.77 16.36
N GLN A 922 -33.29 13.26 15.93
CA GLN A 922 -34.35 12.82 16.84
C GLN A 922 -33.94 11.56 17.61
N PHE A 923 -33.20 10.63 16.99
CA PHE A 923 -32.63 9.46 17.65
C PHE A 923 -31.66 9.86 18.77
N ALA A 924 -30.75 10.79 18.50
CA ALA A 924 -29.82 11.30 19.51
C ALA A 924 -30.55 11.88 20.72
N LYS A 925 -31.65 12.62 20.50
CA LYS A 925 -32.47 13.19 21.59
C LYS A 925 -33.28 12.15 22.35
N ASP A 926 -33.92 11.23 21.64
CA ASP A 926 -34.90 10.29 22.22
C ASP A 926 -34.25 9.07 22.86
N VAL A 927 -33.11 8.62 22.34
CA VAL A 927 -32.43 7.39 22.75
C VAL A 927 -31.11 7.69 23.44
N LEU A 928 -30.25 8.51 22.83
CA LEU A 928 -28.91 8.80 23.37
C LEU A 928 -28.90 9.97 24.38
N LYS A 929 -30.04 10.66 24.50
CA LYS A 929 -30.35 11.71 25.48
C LYS A 929 -29.43 12.92 25.45
N PHE A 930 -28.91 13.25 24.28
CA PHE A 930 -28.17 14.49 24.05
C PHE A 930 -28.73 15.31 22.88
N SER A 931 -28.32 16.57 22.79
CA SER A 931 -28.49 17.46 21.64
C SER A 931 -27.13 18.04 21.24
N TYR A 932 -26.96 18.30 19.95
CA TYR A 932 -25.77 18.98 19.43
C TYR A 932 -25.59 20.36 20.05
N LEU A 933 -24.36 20.67 20.46
CA LEU A 933 -23.97 22.01 20.89
C LEU A 933 -23.03 22.65 19.86
N ASN A 934 -21.91 21.98 19.52
CA ASN A 934 -20.88 22.48 18.59
C ASN A 934 -19.92 21.36 18.11
N TYR A 935 -19.32 21.56 16.93
CA TYR A 935 -18.44 20.61 16.23
C TYR A 935 -16.97 20.59 16.68
N ASP A 936 -16.45 21.72 17.16
CA ASP A 936 -15.08 21.85 17.64
C ASP A 936 -15.10 22.44 19.06
N ALA A 937 -15.21 21.56 20.06
CA ALA A 937 -15.42 21.94 21.44
C ALA A 937 -14.15 22.08 22.28
N THR A 938 -13.00 21.66 21.76
CA THR A 938 -11.73 21.73 22.49
C THR A 938 -10.55 21.70 21.53
N SER A 939 -9.51 22.45 21.85
CA SER A 939 -8.23 22.38 21.15
C SER A 939 -7.17 21.61 21.96
N SER A 940 -7.35 21.52 23.28
CA SER A 940 -6.42 20.83 24.18
C SER A 940 -6.71 19.34 24.36
N GLY A 941 -7.95 18.91 24.13
CA GLY A 941 -8.40 17.54 24.42
C GLY A 941 -8.50 17.22 25.91
N LEU A 942 -8.38 18.22 26.80
CA LEU A 942 -8.43 18.02 28.24
C LEU A 942 -9.89 18.02 28.71
N VAL A 943 -10.33 16.92 29.30
CA VAL A 943 -11.68 16.70 29.83
C VAL A 943 -11.64 16.70 31.35
N LYS A 944 -12.61 17.37 31.98
CA LYS A 944 -12.79 17.44 33.42
C LYS A 944 -14.16 16.89 33.83
N SER A 945 -14.21 16.07 34.87
CA SER A 945 -15.47 15.63 35.51
C SER A 945 -16.22 16.80 36.16
N LEU A 946 -17.54 16.84 35.98
CA LEU A 946 -18.41 17.83 36.59
C LEU A 946 -19.12 17.27 37.83
N PRO A 947 -19.34 18.09 38.88
CA PRO A 947 -20.28 17.76 39.93
C PRO A 947 -21.68 17.52 39.31
N ASN A 948 -22.23 16.34 39.56
CA ASN A 948 -23.51 15.92 38.99
C ASN A 948 -24.34 15.14 40.02
N GLN A 949 -25.62 14.97 39.71
CA GLN A 949 -26.60 14.31 40.59
C GLN A 949 -26.46 12.79 40.68
N PHE A 950 -25.60 12.19 39.85
CA PHE A 950 -25.40 10.74 39.78
C PHE A 950 -24.19 10.26 40.59
N ASP A 951 -23.50 11.18 41.25
CA ASP A 951 -22.23 10.96 41.98
C ASP A 951 -21.14 10.25 41.15
N LEU A 952 -21.22 10.38 39.82
CA LEU A 952 -20.13 10.05 38.91
C LEU A 952 -18.91 10.89 39.31
N GLN A 953 -17.79 10.21 39.57
CA GLN A 953 -16.69 10.65 40.43
C GLN A 953 -16.23 12.10 40.21
N LYS A 954 -15.98 12.80 41.31
CA LYS A 954 -15.58 14.22 41.36
C LYS A 954 -14.06 14.36 41.18
N ASP A 955 -13.65 15.46 40.54
CA ASP A 955 -12.26 15.91 40.39
C ASP A 955 -11.31 15.02 39.57
N SER A 956 -11.84 14.28 38.59
CA SER A 956 -11.05 13.53 37.59
C SER A 956 -10.75 14.35 36.34
N TYR A 957 -9.59 14.08 35.73
CA TYR A 957 -9.13 14.66 34.47
C TYR A 957 -8.71 13.57 33.50
N TYR A 958 -9.05 13.75 32.22
CA TYR A 958 -8.70 12.87 31.12
C TYR A 958 -8.16 13.70 29.97
N ASP A 959 -7.21 13.18 29.21
CA ASP A 959 -6.69 13.88 28.04
C ASP A 959 -6.52 12.92 26.87
N PHE A 960 -7.01 13.32 25.70
CA PHE A 960 -6.85 12.55 24.46
C PHE A 960 -5.90 13.25 23.48
N TYR A 961 -5.51 12.51 22.44
CA TYR A 961 -4.65 13.04 21.37
C TYR A 961 -5.41 13.94 20.39
N THR A 962 -5.10 15.24 20.42
CA THR A 962 -5.58 16.25 19.44
C THR A 962 -4.55 16.63 18.38
N THR A 963 -3.40 15.94 18.37
CA THR A 963 -2.34 16.16 17.39
C THR A 963 -1.88 14.82 16.79
N PRO A 964 -1.42 14.82 15.52
CA PRO A 964 -0.86 13.62 14.89
C PRO A 964 0.22 13.00 15.76
N ASN A 965 0.11 11.69 15.98
CA ASN A 965 1.01 10.92 16.83
C ASN A 965 1.11 9.48 16.31
N LYS A 966 2.09 8.72 16.81
CA LYS A 966 2.37 7.36 16.35
C LYS A 966 1.59 6.26 17.09
N PHE A 967 0.65 6.59 17.97
CA PHE A 967 0.03 5.62 18.89
C PHE A 967 -1.45 5.34 18.57
N VAL A 968 -2.23 6.39 18.33
CA VAL A 968 -3.66 6.31 18.00
C VAL A 968 -4.03 7.45 17.06
N TYR A 969 -5.06 7.27 16.24
CA TYR A 969 -5.54 8.33 15.35
C TYR A 969 -5.81 9.63 16.12
N CYS A 970 -5.55 10.75 15.45
CA CYS A 970 -5.74 12.08 15.99
C CYS A 970 -7.23 12.48 15.98
N VAL A 971 -7.66 13.23 17.00
CA VAL A 971 -8.99 13.84 17.10
C VAL A 971 -8.83 15.35 16.99
N GLU A 972 -8.90 15.86 15.76
CA GLU A 972 -8.70 17.28 15.46
C GLU A 972 -9.83 18.15 16.03
N ALA A 973 -11.06 17.65 15.93
CA ALA A 973 -12.27 18.27 16.45
C ALA A 973 -13.09 17.24 17.25
N ALA A 974 -13.73 17.69 18.32
CA ALA A 974 -14.53 16.86 19.20
C ALA A 974 -15.86 17.55 19.55
N ASP A 975 -16.93 16.77 19.63
CA ASP A 975 -18.27 17.28 19.83
C ASP A 975 -18.52 17.84 21.24
N GLY A 976 -19.27 18.95 21.27
CA GLY A 976 -19.96 19.42 22.47
C GLY A 976 -21.40 18.93 22.51
N LEU A 977 -21.83 18.44 23.68
CA LEU A 977 -23.12 17.80 23.88
C LEU A 977 -23.94 18.49 24.97
N ALA A 978 -25.21 18.78 24.70
CA ALA A 978 -26.16 19.26 25.70
C ALA A 978 -27.12 18.15 26.15
N PRO A 979 -27.52 18.08 27.44
CA PRO A 979 -28.50 17.10 27.90
C PRO A 979 -29.88 17.27 27.23
N ALA A 980 -30.50 16.16 26.81
CA ALA A 980 -31.86 16.14 26.27
C ALA A 980 -32.82 15.38 27.20
N GLY A 981 -33.65 16.12 27.95
CA GLY A 981 -34.69 15.59 28.83
C GLY A 981 -34.42 15.76 30.33
N LYS A 982 -35.44 15.52 31.17
CA LYS A 982 -35.43 15.86 32.60
C LYS A 982 -34.46 15.05 33.48
N ASN A 983 -34.07 13.85 33.05
CA ASN A 983 -33.15 12.98 33.80
C ASN A 983 -31.77 12.86 33.13
N ALA A 984 -31.45 13.77 32.22
CA ALA A 984 -30.15 13.87 31.58
C ALA A 984 -29.36 15.02 32.20
N ALA A 985 -28.05 14.83 32.43
CA ALA A 985 -27.16 15.87 32.95
C ALA A 985 -25.77 15.77 32.33
N SER A 986 -25.10 16.90 32.20
CA SER A 986 -23.69 16.94 31.80
C SER A 986 -22.83 16.35 32.91
N ILE A 987 -21.93 15.44 32.54
CA ILE A 987 -21.03 14.73 33.47
C ILE A 987 -19.56 15.09 33.26
N TYR A 988 -19.23 15.60 32.08
CA TYR A 988 -17.89 16.05 31.73
C TYR A 988 -17.95 17.39 30.98
N SER A 989 -16.87 18.16 31.08
CA SER A 989 -16.65 19.38 30.28
C SER A 989 -15.22 19.43 29.76
N TYR A 990 -15.02 20.01 28.59
CA TYR A 990 -13.70 20.38 28.12
C TYR A 990 -13.13 21.51 28.99
N ALA A 991 -11.90 21.34 29.46
CA ALA A 991 -11.31 22.18 30.49
C ALA A 991 -10.96 23.59 29.97
N ASP A 992 -10.67 23.73 28.67
CA ASP A 992 -10.37 24.99 28.00
C ASP A 992 -11.64 25.79 27.68
N SER A 993 -12.62 25.19 27.01
CA SER A 993 -13.83 25.86 26.53
C SER A 993 -14.99 25.89 27.54
N LYS A 994 -14.96 25.02 28.55
CA LYS A 994 -16.06 24.74 29.50
C LYS A 994 -17.31 24.15 28.85
N ILE A 995 -17.24 23.78 27.58
CA ILE A 995 -18.32 23.12 26.86
C ILE A 995 -18.50 21.71 27.42
N SER A 996 -19.75 21.25 27.50
CA SER A 996 -20.09 19.91 27.97
C SER A 996 -19.56 18.85 27.00
N ALA A 997 -18.73 17.95 27.50
CA ALA A 997 -18.05 16.88 26.75
C ALA A 997 -18.77 15.53 26.86
N GLY A 998 -19.74 15.41 27.75
CA GLY A 998 -20.46 14.16 27.95
C GLY A 998 -21.75 14.34 28.74
N VAL A 999 -22.75 13.52 28.40
CA VAL A 999 -24.08 13.52 29.00
C VAL A 999 -24.39 12.14 29.54
N ALA A 1000 -24.87 12.07 30.79
CA ALA A 1000 -25.47 10.86 31.35
C ALA A 1000 -26.98 11.02 31.52
N TYR A 1001 -27.71 9.92 31.34
CA TYR A 1001 -29.14 9.81 31.56
C TYR A 1001 -29.46 8.62 32.46
N LYS A 1002 -30.29 8.85 33.49
CA LYS A 1002 -30.82 7.79 34.37
C LYS A 1002 -32.35 7.74 34.27
N GLY A 1003 -32.85 6.84 33.43
CA GLY A 1003 -34.28 6.55 33.26
C GLY A 1003 -34.83 5.58 34.30
N LYS A 1004 -36.13 5.31 34.21
CA LYS A 1004 -36.75 4.16 34.91
C LYS A 1004 -36.63 2.87 34.10
N ASP A 1005 -36.44 3.04 32.80
CA ASP A 1005 -36.40 2.05 31.73
C ASP A 1005 -34.95 1.64 31.43
N TYR A 1006 -34.06 2.60 31.14
CA TYR A 1006 -32.64 2.34 30.88
C TYR A 1006 -31.76 3.52 31.33
N SER A 1007 -30.45 3.30 31.30
CA SER A 1007 -29.40 4.32 31.53
C SER A 1007 -28.55 4.48 30.26
N CYS A 1008 -28.07 5.69 30.00
CA CYS A 1008 -27.25 5.99 28.83
C CYS A 1008 -26.14 6.97 29.19
N VAL A 1009 -24.95 6.78 28.63
CA VAL A 1009 -23.84 7.74 28.65
C VAL A 1009 -23.39 8.00 27.22
N SER A 1010 -23.30 9.28 26.84
CA SER A 1010 -22.85 9.73 25.52
C SER A 1010 -21.69 10.70 25.69
N LEU A 1011 -20.53 10.39 25.11
CA LEU A 1011 -19.30 11.18 25.17
C LEU A 1011 -18.96 11.74 23.79
N GLY A 1012 -18.65 13.05 23.73
CA GLY A 1012 -18.24 13.75 22.50
C GLY A 1012 -16.76 13.57 22.15
N PHE A 1013 -16.09 12.62 22.79
CA PHE A 1013 -14.71 12.24 22.52
C PHE A 1013 -14.57 10.70 22.59
N PRO A 1014 -13.66 10.09 21.81
CA PRO A 1014 -13.37 8.67 21.89
C PRO A 1014 -12.59 8.31 23.17
N ILE A 1015 -12.90 7.18 23.81
CA ILE A 1015 -12.19 6.74 25.02
C ILE A 1015 -10.84 6.11 24.66
N GLU A 1016 -10.79 5.40 23.53
CA GLU A 1016 -9.62 4.72 22.99
C GLU A 1016 -8.45 5.68 22.65
N THR A 1017 -8.71 6.98 22.56
CA THR A 1017 -7.71 8.02 22.26
C THR A 1017 -7.10 8.68 23.50
N LEU A 1018 -7.51 8.28 24.71
CA LEU A 1018 -6.97 8.79 25.97
C LEU A 1018 -5.50 8.41 26.14
N LYS A 1019 -4.64 9.31 26.63
CA LYS A 1019 -3.18 9.15 26.61
C LYS A 1019 -2.60 8.08 27.54
N SER A 1020 -3.43 7.42 28.35
CA SER A 1020 -2.96 6.30 29.17
C SER A 1020 -4.04 5.25 29.43
N GLN A 1021 -3.63 3.99 29.52
CA GLN A 1021 -4.54 2.89 29.85
C GLN A 1021 -5.17 3.08 31.24
N LYS A 1022 -4.46 3.73 32.18
CA LYS A 1022 -5.02 4.05 33.50
C LYS A 1022 -6.23 4.98 33.42
N GLN A 1023 -6.20 5.96 32.51
CA GLN A 1023 -7.35 6.85 32.27
C GLN A 1023 -8.52 6.07 31.67
N ILE A 1024 -8.26 5.19 30.71
CA ILE A 1024 -9.26 4.30 30.09
C ILE A 1024 -9.88 3.36 31.12
N ASP A 1025 -9.06 2.66 31.89
CA ASP A 1025 -9.49 1.75 32.96
C ASP A 1025 -10.39 2.51 33.97
N HIS A 1026 -9.95 3.71 34.37
CA HIS A 1026 -10.67 4.53 35.34
C HIS A 1026 -12.01 5.05 34.82
N ILE A 1027 -12.04 5.63 33.60
CA ILE A 1027 -13.27 6.18 33.05
C ILE A 1027 -14.29 5.07 32.78
N ILE A 1028 -13.88 3.95 32.19
CA ILE A 1028 -14.78 2.82 31.93
C ILE A 1028 -15.34 2.27 33.23
N SER A 1029 -14.50 2.02 34.24
CA SER A 1029 -14.97 1.54 35.55
C SER A 1029 -16.03 2.48 36.15
N SER A 1030 -15.77 3.79 36.16
CA SER A 1030 -16.71 4.77 36.71
C SER A 1030 -18.03 4.83 35.93
N LEU A 1031 -18.00 4.67 34.61
CA LEU A 1031 -19.21 4.68 33.80
C LEU A 1031 -20.01 3.38 33.96
N LEU A 1032 -19.34 2.25 34.12
CA LEU A 1032 -19.99 0.97 34.43
C LEU A 1032 -20.68 1.01 35.79
N ASP A 1033 -20.07 1.59 36.82
CA ASP A 1033 -20.69 1.78 38.15
C ASP A 1033 -21.99 2.59 38.08
N PHE A 1034 -22.15 3.47 37.07
CA PHE A 1034 -23.37 4.23 36.85
C PHE A 1034 -24.42 3.44 36.03
N LEU A 1035 -23.97 2.72 35.01
CA LEU A 1035 -24.84 1.99 34.07
C LEU A 1035 -25.40 0.72 34.71
N LEU A 1036 -24.61 0.05 35.54
CA LEU A 1036 -24.97 -1.16 36.27
C LEU A 1036 -25.43 -0.81 37.69
N PRO A 1037 -26.42 -1.55 38.24
CA PRO A 1037 -26.97 -1.31 39.58
C PRO A 1037 -26.09 -1.85 40.72
#